data_AF-H5S8L2-F1
#
_entry.id   AF-H5S8L2-F1
#
_cell.length_a   1.000
_cell.length_b   1.000
_cell.length_c   1.000
_cell.angle_alpha   90.00
_cell.angle_beta   90.00
_cell.angle_gamma   90.00
#
_symmetry.space_group_name_H-M   'P 1'
#
loop_
_entity.id
_entity.type
_entity.pdbx_description
1 polymer ?
#
loop_
_entity_poly.entity_id
_entity_poly.type
_entity_poly.pdbx_seq_one_letter_code
_entity_poly.pdbx_strand_id
1 'polypeptide(L)'
;MLGLVDRYLIREMVFPFVLAVAGFVLFIILNLIPQLSDFMLDRNVPLLTLFRMLAYRLPELLVYGLPVGVLFAIFWALGRLSHDRELVALQAAGFSLRRLMLPVVLMGFLTTGAAFAVGELWMPWANHQYYNLLREIFFIRSAPQIRESTFVKISDTAYAYIERYDPTTKKLSNVMVFDQGGGEYLAELNARFPKIIVAPEGEWDGEYWRLGHGKLHKLRDDGQFEYSLTFEKLSIRAGPYLQRVFAEQRTPHEMGIAELFQQIQVLQRSRLGAESLIVELHSKIAVPFSALIFALFGAPLSLIFAQGGAPRGRAAGVIISVLLVAAYQGLLLWMSTLGKRGLIDPALAPWVPNLLFAVIGVLLVIWLDRLSRLDLFARLRQLFWLVLVLGALSREGFAQEPPPVAFDLQADRLTIARDWSEIEASGYIRLTYEKGRVQADHLRAQRIHPLSEKETPEEWRIVAEGNVLWEGEGLKGESEKIELQIAWDGARWQFESARLQSATLEYDQGRLHAEEIALERTHSRTGEPVKARFTRFSGETRFQSAARKQETLRFQGEEARATLSSEGQLQLLQITTGEVTTCTCAEPIARSAYSIAAGSVRVEPNESVWATNILVKAYGLPVFWAPVYFASLKEETKNPLLPDFGQLPERGWYLRWRVPFVIDKDNTGTVMIDYYTRLPEVGTGIEYSYKFWGQQGQVSVYRLVGRGESWATDWTHQAQLPLRMRLSVGMTSRTGVLEQEAQRLFSRALLSASWGGVRWSMLWSRDQYLVLPEPDSDETVLYRFLEKAPELTLALAPWRLGPLPLSVIASTSWGRYREKKIDREILDESTRWESVLGVQSLAVGTDVLTVQASANYRLALYEPQRLRREAYDLTVATSLRPWPGLSADMTYAYRRVIGQSPFSFDTLTLVHQVGWRASWTTIPGKPNLSGGYDLDLKRFDPLRLGLRASGGGLDALFDWEYDLNRALWQRAALAVSGSWDAVSLQLTTAYLFPTRAFEDLIFKLSWGAQRLGMSVNLNRFALIRFNLETSWQWGSDWEFSLKGEYDLPTRRVTALQLGVIKKFCHACWQVGLYSDSRRIWLQAQITAFPTAQVRYSPTDQRLSFGS
;
A
#
# COMPACT_ATOMS: atom_id res chain seq x y z
N MET A 1 36.33 -41.50 -5.43
CA MET A 1 35.12 -42.11 -4.83
C MET A 1 34.66 -41.24 -3.67
N LEU A 2 33.36 -40.92 -3.57
CA LEU A 2 32.80 -40.12 -2.47
C LEU A 2 32.99 -40.87 -1.14
N GLY A 3 33.64 -40.22 -0.18
CA GLY A 3 33.83 -40.75 1.18
C GLY A 3 32.53 -40.77 1.98
N LEU A 4 32.55 -41.38 3.15
CA LEU A 4 31.36 -41.48 4.02
C LEU A 4 30.85 -40.09 4.46
N VAL A 5 31.77 -39.16 4.75
CA VAL A 5 31.47 -37.75 5.08
C VAL A 5 30.85 -37.01 3.89
N ASP A 6 31.33 -37.26 2.67
CA ASP A 6 30.80 -36.60 1.47
C ASP A 6 29.34 -37.01 1.21
N ARG A 7 29.01 -38.30 1.38
CA ARG A 7 27.64 -38.82 1.24
C ARG A 7 26.72 -38.31 2.35
N TYR A 8 27.24 -38.22 3.57
CA TYR A 8 26.50 -37.67 4.70
C TYR A 8 26.11 -36.22 4.46
N LEU A 9 27.06 -35.38 4.01
CA LEU A 9 26.79 -33.97 3.73
C LEU A 9 25.78 -33.78 2.58
N ILE A 10 25.93 -34.54 1.49
CA ILE A 10 24.98 -34.48 0.37
C ILE A 10 23.57 -34.88 0.85
N ARG A 11 23.43 -35.95 1.63
CA ARG A 11 22.14 -36.38 2.18
C ARG A 11 21.49 -35.30 3.05
N GLU A 12 22.30 -34.60 3.83
CA GLU A 12 21.84 -33.49 4.67
C GLU A 12 21.38 -32.28 3.85
N MET A 13 21.99 -32.03 2.69
CA MET A 13 21.65 -30.89 1.82
C MET A 13 20.44 -31.14 0.92
N VAL A 14 20.15 -32.39 0.54
CA VAL A 14 19.06 -32.70 -0.42
C VAL A 14 17.68 -32.28 0.10
N PHE A 15 17.36 -32.54 1.38
CA PHE A 15 16.04 -32.18 1.93
C PHE A 15 15.83 -30.65 2.00
N PRO A 16 16.75 -29.85 2.59
CA PRO A 16 16.67 -28.39 2.57
C PRO A 16 16.68 -27.79 1.16
N PHE A 17 17.42 -28.40 0.22
CA PHE A 17 17.43 -27.99 -1.18
C PHE A 17 16.04 -28.06 -1.80
N VAL A 18 15.38 -29.23 -1.72
CA VAL A 18 14.03 -29.42 -2.27
C VAL A 18 13.02 -28.50 -1.58
N LEU A 19 13.12 -28.34 -0.26
CA LEU A 19 12.26 -27.44 0.51
C LEU A 19 12.42 -25.99 0.08
N ALA A 20 13.65 -25.53 -0.17
CA ALA A 20 13.93 -24.17 -0.61
C ALA A 20 13.46 -23.90 -2.04
N VAL A 21 13.66 -24.85 -2.96
CA VAL A 21 13.13 -24.75 -4.33
C VAL A 21 11.60 -24.69 -4.30
N ALA A 22 10.95 -25.60 -3.56
CA ALA A 22 9.50 -25.62 -3.43
C ALA A 22 8.95 -24.35 -2.75
N GLY A 23 9.63 -23.87 -1.71
CA GLY A 23 9.28 -22.64 -1.00
C GLY A 23 9.42 -21.39 -1.90
N PHE A 24 10.49 -21.31 -2.70
CA PHE A 24 10.69 -20.23 -3.67
C PHE A 24 9.62 -20.25 -4.76
N VAL A 25 9.36 -21.41 -5.36
CA VAL A 25 8.31 -21.57 -6.38
C VAL A 25 6.94 -21.21 -5.81
N LEU A 26 6.60 -21.70 -4.61
CA LEU A 26 5.34 -21.36 -3.94
C LEU A 26 5.25 -19.86 -3.64
N PHE A 27 6.32 -19.25 -3.13
CA PHE A 27 6.36 -17.82 -2.84
C PHE A 27 6.08 -16.97 -4.09
N ILE A 28 6.72 -17.30 -5.22
CA ILE A 28 6.49 -16.60 -6.48
C ILE A 28 5.07 -16.85 -6.99
N ILE A 29 4.58 -18.10 -6.97
CA ILE A 29 3.19 -18.41 -7.38
C ILE A 29 2.17 -17.63 -6.54
N LEU A 30 2.34 -17.54 -5.22
CA LEU A 30 1.45 -16.77 -4.34
C LEU A 30 1.42 -15.28 -4.70
N ASN A 31 2.55 -14.73 -5.17
CA ASN A 31 2.64 -13.34 -5.62
C ASN A 31 2.02 -13.14 -7.03
N LEU A 32 1.93 -14.20 -7.84
CA LEU A 32 1.25 -14.16 -9.14
C LEU A 32 -0.28 -14.25 -9.03
N ILE A 33 -0.83 -14.78 -7.93
CA ILE A 33 -2.28 -14.96 -7.76
C ILE A 33 -3.07 -13.64 -7.88
N PRO A 34 -2.68 -12.52 -7.24
CA PRO A 34 -3.39 -11.25 -7.38
C PRO A 34 -3.45 -10.75 -8.84
N GLN A 35 -2.32 -10.86 -9.56
CA GLN A 35 -2.27 -10.47 -10.98
C GLN A 35 -3.17 -11.36 -11.85
N LEU A 36 -3.33 -12.65 -11.47
CA LEU A 36 -4.19 -13.58 -12.18
C LEU A 36 -5.67 -13.48 -11.77
N SER A 37 -5.98 -12.97 -10.56
CA SER A 37 -7.37 -12.79 -10.12
C SER A 37 -8.10 -11.70 -10.90
N ASP A 38 -7.38 -10.70 -11.40
CA ASP A 38 -7.94 -9.66 -12.26
C ASP A 38 -8.51 -10.27 -13.56
N PHE A 39 -7.86 -11.32 -14.12
CA PHE A 39 -8.40 -12.04 -15.28
C PHE A 39 -9.68 -12.84 -14.97
N MET A 40 -9.90 -13.26 -13.72
CA MET A 40 -11.16 -13.92 -13.32
C MET A 40 -12.29 -12.92 -13.20
N LEU A 41 -12.04 -11.81 -12.50
CA LEU A 41 -13.05 -10.81 -12.16
C LEU A 41 -13.46 -9.97 -13.36
N ASP A 42 -12.50 -9.56 -14.20
CA ASP A 42 -12.76 -8.62 -15.29
C ASP A 42 -13.03 -9.29 -16.63
N ARG A 43 -12.53 -10.51 -16.84
CA ARG A 43 -12.50 -11.17 -18.18
C ARG A 43 -13.15 -12.55 -18.23
N ASN A 44 -13.73 -13.03 -17.11
CA ASN A 44 -14.40 -14.34 -17.00
C ASN A 44 -13.51 -15.52 -17.46
N VAL A 45 -12.21 -15.47 -17.20
CA VAL A 45 -11.29 -16.57 -17.53
C VAL A 45 -11.52 -17.75 -16.57
N PRO A 46 -11.76 -18.99 -17.07
CA PRO A 46 -11.97 -20.15 -16.21
C PRO A 46 -10.76 -20.40 -15.29
N LEU A 47 -11.04 -20.78 -14.04
CA LEU A 47 -10.01 -21.09 -13.04
C LEU A 47 -9.04 -22.18 -13.51
N LEU A 48 -9.53 -23.16 -14.28
CA LEU A 48 -8.71 -24.22 -14.87
C LEU A 48 -7.66 -23.67 -15.85
N THR A 49 -8.02 -22.63 -16.63
CA THR A 49 -7.09 -21.96 -17.55
C THR A 49 -5.99 -21.24 -16.78
N LEU A 50 -6.31 -20.62 -15.64
CA LEU A 50 -5.30 -19.98 -14.78
C LEU A 50 -4.35 -21.00 -14.14
N PHE A 51 -4.85 -22.14 -13.67
CA PHE A 51 -3.98 -23.23 -13.22
C PHE A 51 -3.08 -23.75 -14.34
N ARG A 52 -3.58 -23.82 -15.58
CA ARG A 52 -2.79 -24.19 -16.75
C ARG A 52 -1.70 -23.16 -17.06
N MET A 53 -2.01 -21.86 -16.95
CA MET A 53 -1.03 -20.78 -17.09
C MET A 53 0.06 -20.85 -16.01
N LEU A 54 -0.32 -21.09 -14.75
CA LEU A 54 0.63 -21.29 -13.66
C LEU A 54 1.52 -22.53 -13.88
N ALA A 55 0.94 -23.64 -14.37
CA ALA A 55 1.69 -24.86 -14.69
C ALA A 55 2.71 -24.62 -15.81
N TYR A 56 2.37 -23.83 -16.83
CA TYR A 56 3.31 -23.45 -17.89
C TYR A 56 4.40 -22.48 -17.43
N ARG A 57 4.19 -21.72 -16.35
CA ARG A 57 5.22 -20.85 -15.76
C ARG A 57 6.23 -21.63 -14.89
N LEU A 58 5.86 -22.82 -14.42
CA LEU A 58 6.66 -23.61 -13.48
C LEU A 58 8.12 -23.86 -13.92
N PRO A 59 8.43 -24.20 -15.20
CA PRO A 59 9.81 -24.45 -15.61
C PRO A 59 10.70 -23.20 -15.49
N GLU A 60 10.17 -22.02 -15.80
CA GLU A 60 10.90 -20.76 -15.60
C GLU A 60 11.19 -20.52 -14.12
N LEU A 61 10.20 -20.76 -13.25
CA LEU A 61 10.38 -20.64 -11.80
C LEU A 61 11.42 -21.62 -11.25
N LEU A 62 11.53 -22.82 -11.83
CA LEU A 62 12.54 -23.80 -11.45
C LEU A 62 13.95 -23.35 -11.85
N VAL A 63 14.14 -22.75 -13.03
CA VAL A 63 15.44 -22.23 -13.47
C VAL A 63 15.98 -21.19 -12.50
N TYR A 64 15.12 -20.30 -11.98
CA TYR A 64 15.50 -19.33 -10.95
C TYR A 64 15.56 -19.94 -9.53
N GLY A 65 14.72 -20.92 -9.22
CA GLY A 65 14.63 -21.53 -7.89
C GLY A 65 15.76 -22.52 -7.57
N LEU A 66 16.31 -23.21 -8.57
CA LEU A 66 17.37 -24.21 -8.39
C LEU A 66 18.66 -23.61 -7.76
N PRO A 67 19.20 -22.47 -8.25
CA PRO A 67 20.33 -21.80 -7.57
C PRO A 67 20.02 -21.36 -6.14
N VAL A 68 18.82 -20.81 -5.91
CA VAL A 68 18.35 -20.39 -4.59
C VAL A 68 18.34 -21.56 -3.61
N GLY A 69 17.89 -22.72 -4.09
CA GLY A 69 17.89 -23.96 -3.33
C GLY A 69 19.29 -24.38 -2.88
N VAL A 70 20.31 -24.25 -3.75
CA VAL A 70 21.70 -24.60 -3.40
C VAL A 70 22.20 -23.72 -2.27
N LEU A 71 22.05 -22.40 -2.36
CA LEU A 71 22.54 -21.50 -1.33
C LEU A 71 21.88 -21.76 0.02
N PHE A 72 20.56 -21.95 0.04
CA PHE A 72 19.83 -22.27 1.26
C PHE A 72 20.28 -23.61 1.86
N ALA A 73 20.43 -24.65 1.03
CA ALA A 73 20.86 -25.97 1.47
C ALA A 73 22.24 -25.95 2.14
N ILE A 74 23.15 -25.12 1.62
CA ILE A 74 24.49 -24.93 2.18
C ILE A 74 24.41 -24.31 3.58
N PHE A 75 23.73 -23.18 3.72
CA PHE A 75 23.60 -22.48 5.00
C PHE A 75 22.83 -23.31 6.03
N TRP A 76 21.83 -24.09 5.59
CA TRP A 76 21.09 -25.00 6.46
C TRP A 76 21.96 -26.16 6.95
N ALA A 77 22.58 -26.91 6.04
CA ALA A 77 23.35 -28.10 6.38
C ALA A 77 24.59 -27.75 7.20
N LEU A 78 25.39 -26.78 6.75
CA LEU A 78 26.60 -26.34 7.46
C LEU A 78 26.26 -25.59 8.75
N GLY A 79 25.16 -24.83 8.78
CA GLY A 79 24.65 -24.20 9.99
C GLY A 79 24.19 -25.21 11.04
N ARG A 80 23.53 -26.31 10.62
CA ARG A 80 23.18 -27.42 11.52
C ARG A 80 24.42 -28.10 12.07
N LEU A 81 25.35 -28.50 11.20
CA LEU A 81 26.61 -29.15 11.57
C LEU A 81 27.43 -28.29 12.55
N SER A 82 27.39 -26.97 12.38
CA SER A 82 28.00 -26.03 13.32
C SER A 82 27.27 -25.98 14.66
N HIS A 83 25.93 -25.94 14.66
CA HIS A 83 25.12 -25.87 15.88
C HIS A 83 25.27 -27.14 16.73
N ASP A 84 25.23 -28.29 16.08
CA ASP A 84 25.35 -29.60 16.71
C ASP A 84 26.83 -29.96 17.02
N ARG A 85 27.77 -29.02 16.79
CA ARG A 85 29.23 -29.15 16.96
C ARG A 85 29.90 -30.28 16.16
N GLU A 86 29.20 -30.88 15.21
CA GLU A 86 29.73 -31.88 14.29
C GLU A 86 30.86 -31.31 13.42
N LEU A 87 30.79 -30.02 13.05
CA LEU A 87 31.84 -29.35 12.29
C LEU A 87 33.18 -29.31 13.06
N VAL A 88 33.11 -29.04 14.37
CA VAL A 88 34.29 -29.02 15.26
C VAL A 88 34.83 -30.43 15.47
N ALA A 89 33.95 -31.43 15.61
CA ALA A 89 34.35 -32.83 15.72
C ALA A 89 35.07 -33.33 14.45
N LEU A 90 34.60 -32.95 13.26
CA LEU A 90 35.26 -33.27 11.99
C LEU A 90 36.65 -32.62 11.89
N GLN A 91 36.79 -31.37 12.32
CA GLN A 91 38.10 -30.69 12.38
C GLN A 91 39.06 -31.37 13.36
N ALA A 92 38.58 -31.78 14.55
CA ALA A 92 39.37 -32.53 15.52
C ALA A 92 39.80 -33.92 15.00
N ALA A 93 39.00 -34.52 14.11
CA ALA A 93 39.33 -35.76 13.39
C ALA A 93 40.27 -35.55 12.18
N GLY A 94 40.80 -34.33 11.97
CA GLY A 94 41.77 -34.03 10.91
C GLY A 94 41.18 -33.63 9.56
N PHE A 95 39.85 -33.43 9.45
CA PHE A 95 39.24 -32.94 8.21
C PHE A 95 39.44 -31.42 8.07
N SER A 96 40.12 -31.00 7.00
CA SER A 96 40.22 -29.58 6.65
C SER A 96 38.89 -29.03 6.16
N LEU A 97 38.59 -27.76 6.47
CA LEU A 97 37.35 -27.10 6.02
C LEU A 97 37.24 -27.03 4.49
N ARG A 98 38.37 -26.88 3.82
CA ARG A 98 38.46 -26.91 2.35
C ARG A 98 38.01 -28.26 1.77
N ARG A 99 38.28 -29.38 2.46
CA ARG A 99 37.81 -30.71 2.04
C ARG A 99 36.29 -30.83 2.13
N LEU A 100 35.66 -30.20 3.12
CA LEU A 100 34.21 -30.20 3.31
C LEU A 100 33.46 -29.41 2.21
N MET A 101 34.15 -28.53 1.47
CA MET A 101 33.55 -27.81 0.34
C MET A 101 33.36 -28.68 -0.91
N LEU A 102 34.15 -29.75 -1.08
CA LEU A 102 34.12 -30.59 -2.28
C LEU A 102 32.70 -31.17 -2.59
N PRO A 103 32.02 -31.85 -1.64
CA PRO A 103 30.65 -32.33 -1.85
C PRO A 103 29.64 -31.20 -2.15
N VAL A 104 29.85 -29.99 -1.60
CA VAL A 104 29.00 -28.82 -1.85
C VAL A 104 29.16 -28.31 -3.29
N VAL A 105 30.39 -28.18 -3.76
CA VAL A 105 30.70 -27.74 -5.14
C VAL A 105 30.21 -28.77 -6.15
N LEU A 106 30.32 -30.07 -5.84
CA LEU A 106 29.76 -31.13 -6.69
C LEU A 106 28.24 -31.00 -6.83
N MET A 107 27.52 -30.69 -5.73
CA MET A 107 26.09 -30.43 -5.77
C MET A 107 25.75 -29.19 -6.61
N GLY A 108 26.51 -28.10 -6.46
CA GLY A 108 26.36 -26.90 -7.30
C GLY A 108 26.52 -27.19 -8.79
N PHE A 109 27.53 -27.98 -9.15
CA PHE A 109 27.76 -28.41 -10.53
C PHE A 109 26.61 -29.23 -11.11
N LEU A 110 26.11 -30.23 -10.36
CA LEU A 110 24.95 -31.04 -10.77
C LEU A 110 23.70 -30.19 -10.96
N THR A 111 23.46 -29.24 -10.05
CA THR A 111 22.30 -28.34 -10.13
C THR A 111 22.40 -27.37 -11.31
N THR A 112 23.59 -26.86 -11.64
CA THR A 112 23.80 -26.06 -12.86
C THR A 112 23.42 -26.83 -14.12
N GLY A 113 23.85 -28.10 -14.22
CA GLY A 113 23.46 -28.97 -15.34
C GLY A 113 21.95 -29.19 -15.43
N ALA A 114 21.29 -29.42 -14.29
CA ALA A 114 19.84 -29.57 -14.21
C ALA A 114 19.09 -28.28 -14.60
N ALA A 115 19.52 -27.12 -14.10
CA ALA A 115 18.91 -25.83 -14.40
C ALA A 115 19.05 -25.47 -15.89
N PHE A 116 20.21 -25.75 -16.49
CA PHE A 116 20.42 -25.55 -17.93
C PHE A 116 19.52 -26.46 -18.77
N ALA A 117 19.40 -27.75 -18.40
CA ALA A 117 18.50 -28.67 -19.08
C ALA A 117 17.03 -28.22 -19.02
N VAL A 118 16.55 -27.74 -17.86
CA VAL A 118 15.19 -27.19 -17.73
C VAL A 118 15.03 -25.91 -18.57
N GLY A 119 16.04 -25.02 -18.55
CA GLY A 119 16.01 -23.73 -19.24
C GLY A 119 16.04 -23.82 -20.77
N GLU A 120 16.65 -24.87 -21.34
CA GLU A 120 16.73 -25.04 -22.80
C GLU A 120 15.68 -26.03 -23.34
N LEU A 121 15.36 -27.12 -22.62
CA LEU A 121 14.46 -28.16 -23.13
C LEU A 121 12.99 -27.90 -22.76
N TRP A 122 12.72 -27.43 -21.53
CA TRP A 122 11.35 -27.36 -21.01
C TRP A 122 10.78 -25.94 -21.00
N MET A 123 11.58 -24.97 -20.55
CA MET A 123 11.15 -23.58 -20.40
C MET A 123 10.65 -22.92 -21.69
N PRO A 124 11.33 -23.01 -22.86
CA PRO A 124 10.87 -22.33 -24.08
C PRO A 124 9.51 -22.84 -24.55
N TRP A 125 9.32 -24.17 -24.57
CA TRP A 125 8.04 -24.78 -24.91
C TRP A 125 6.92 -24.34 -23.97
N ALA A 126 7.19 -24.33 -22.65
CA ALA A 126 6.18 -23.98 -21.66
C ALA A 126 5.82 -22.48 -21.73
N ASN A 127 6.81 -21.61 -21.89
CA ASN A 127 6.59 -20.18 -22.09
C ASN A 127 5.80 -19.90 -23.37
N HIS A 128 6.11 -20.58 -24.47
CA HIS A 128 5.33 -20.45 -25.70
C HIS A 128 3.85 -20.82 -25.49
N GLN A 129 3.56 -21.89 -24.74
CA GLN A 129 2.18 -22.26 -24.40
C GLN A 129 1.51 -21.24 -23.47
N TYR A 130 2.25 -20.67 -22.51
CA TYR A 130 1.78 -19.60 -21.64
C TYR A 130 1.38 -18.36 -22.45
N TYR A 131 2.26 -17.87 -23.33
CA TYR A 131 1.98 -16.70 -24.16
C TYR A 131 0.91 -16.97 -25.22
N ASN A 132 0.76 -18.22 -25.71
CA ASN A 132 -0.38 -18.59 -26.54
C ASN A 132 -1.72 -18.48 -25.81
N LEU A 133 -1.80 -18.96 -24.57
CA LEU A 133 -3.01 -18.77 -23.75
C LEU A 133 -3.27 -17.28 -23.46
N LEU A 134 -2.21 -16.51 -23.20
CA LEU A 134 -2.32 -15.07 -23.01
C LEU A 134 -2.89 -14.42 -24.28
N ARG A 135 -2.32 -14.72 -25.46
CA ARG A 135 -2.81 -14.24 -26.75
C ARG A 135 -4.26 -14.68 -26.98
N GLU A 136 -4.62 -15.93 -26.70
CA GLU A 136 -6.00 -16.41 -26.83
C GLU A 136 -7.00 -15.59 -25.99
N ILE A 137 -6.66 -15.29 -24.73
CA ILE A 137 -7.49 -14.48 -23.81
C ILE A 137 -7.66 -13.05 -24.34
N PHE A 138 -6.60 -12.45 -24.91
CA PHE A 138 -6.64 -11.08 -25.43
C PHE A 138 -7.28 -10.97 -26.82
N PHE A 139 -6.97 -11.88 -27.76
CA PHE A 139 -7.33 -11.76 -29.17
C PHE A 139 -8.72 -12.34 -29.53
N ILE A 140 -9.28 -13.28 -28.74
CA ILE A 140 -10.58 -13.90 -29.07
C ILE A 140 -11.79 -13.04 -28.64
N ARG A 141 -11.63 -12.08 -27.72
CA ARG A 141 -12.75 -11.25 -27.22
C ARG A 141 -12.60 -9.75 -27.42
N SER A 142 -11.44 -9.28 -27.87
CA SER A 142 -11.24 -7.87 -28.18
C SER A 142 -10.15 -7.79 -29.24
N ALA A 143 -10.49 -7.40 -30.47
CA ALA A 143 -9.45 -7.01 -31.41
C ALA A 143 -8.57 -5.94 -30.71
N PRO A 144 -7.24 -6.06 -30.71
CA PRO A 144 -6.38 -5.04 -30.12
C PRO A 144 -6.78 -3.70 -30.71
N GLN A 145 -7.09 -2.72 -29.85
CA GLN A 145 -7.29 -1.35 -30.26
C GLN A 145 -6.01 -0.94 -31.00
N ILE A 146 -6.11 -0.78 -32.32
CA ILE A 146 -5.09 -0.05 -33.07
C ILE A 146 -5.04 1.30 -32.38
N ARG A 147 -3.94 1.59 -31.67
CA ARG A 147 -3.71 2.91 -31.09
C ARG A 147 -3.86 3.91 -32.24
N GLU A 148 -4.56 5.01 -31.98
CA GLU A 148 -4.59 6.14 -32.92
C GLU A 148 -3.14 6.44 -33.38
N SER A 149 -2.96 6.73 -34.66
CA SER A 149 -1.64 7.04 -35.23
C SER A 149 -0.63 5.89 -35.33
N THR A 150 -1.05 4.69 -35.77
CA THR A 150 -0.15 3.52 -35.90
C THR A 150 0.32 3.29 -37.34
N PHE A 151 1.62 2.97 -37.50
CA PHE A 151 2.20 2.48 -38.76
C PHE A 151 2.06 0.95 -38.87
N VAL A 152 1.55 0.49 -40.00
CA VAL A 152 1.25 -0.91 -40.31
C VAL A 152 1.97 -1.30 -41.60
N LYS A 153 2.69 -2.41 -41.60
CA LYS A 153 3.29 -2.95 -42.83
C LYS A 153 2.21 -3.66 -43.68
N ILE A 154 1.96 -3.18 -44.89
CA ILE A 154 0.96 -3.74 -45.84
C ILE A 154 1.58 -4.80 -46.75
N SER A 155 2.82 -4.58 -47.19
CA SER A 155 3.62 -5.52 -47.98
C SER A 155 5.10 -5.37 -47.61
N ASP A 156 6.00 -6.17 -48.20
CA ASP A 156 7.44 -6.02 -47.97
C ASP A 156 8.00 -4.65 -48.37
N THR A 157 7.29 -3.92 -49.24
CA THR A 157 7.71 -2.60 -49.74
C THR A 157 6.77 -1.47 -49.37
N ALA A 158 5.64 -1.72 -48.68
CA ALA A 158 4.64 -0.71 -48.40
C ALA A 158 4.24 -0.64 -46.92
N TYR A 159 4.20 0.57 -46.37
CA TYR A 159 3.75 0.89 -45.01
C TYR A 159 2.53 1.81 -45.05
N ALA A 160 1.51 1.55 -44.26
CA ALA A 160 0.38 2.45 -44.04
C ALA A 160 0.43 3.08 -42.66
N TYR A 161 0.22 4.38 -42.61
CA TYR A 161 -0.23 5.09 -41.43
C TYR A 161 -1.76 5.17 -41.44
N ILE A 162 -2.40 4.82 -40.32
CA ILE A 162 -3.84 4.96 -40.12
C ILE A 162 -4.05 5.82 -38.88
N GLU A 163 -4.78 6.92 -39.03
CA GLU A 163 -5.09 7.80 -37.89
C GLU A 163 -6.17 7.19 -37.00
N ARG A 164 -7.28 6.72 -37.59
CA ARG A 164 -8.39 6.11 -36.84
C ARG A 164 -9.00 4.92 -37.59
N TYR A 165 -9.25 3.83 -36.88
CA TYR A 165 -9.96 2.65 -37.40
C TYR A 165 -11.17 2.34 -36.53
N ASP A 166 -12.33 2.20 -37.16
CA ASP A 166 -13.55 1.75 -36.49
C ASP A 166 -13.80 0.26 -36.80
N PRO A 167 -13.61 -0.64 -35.80
CA PRO A 167 -13.77 -2.07 -35.99
C PRO A 167 -15.22 -2.51 -36.21
N THR A 168 -16.22 -1.68 -35.85
CA THR A 168 -17.65 -2.00 -36.06
C THR A 168 -18.11 -1.66 -37.47
N THR A 169 -17.65 -0.54 -38.00
CA THR A 169 -18.03 -0.08 -39.35
C THR A 169 -17.00 -0.44 -40.43
N LYS A 170 -15.87 -1.04 -40.05
CA LYS A 170 -14.71 -1.36 -40.91
C LYS A 170 -14.12 -0.14 -41.65
N LYS A 171 -14.39 1.07 -41.18
CA LYS A 171 -13.91 2.33 -41.77
C LYS A 171 -12.55 2.74 -41.23
N LEU A 172 -11.69 3.21 -42.13
CA LEU A 172 -10.39 3.82 -41.91
C LEU A 172 -10.52 5.33 -42.14
N SER A 173 -9.96 6.15 -41.26
CA SER A 173 -9.88 7.61 -41.43
C SER A 173 -8.43 8.04 -41.57
N ASN A 174 -8.16 8.96 -42.49
CA ASN A 174 -6.86 9.53 -42.80
C ASN A 174 -5.76 8.48 -42.97
N VAL A 175 -5.86 7.73 -44.07
CA VAL A 175 -4.92 6.68 -44.45
C VAL A 175 -3.80 7.29 -45.29
N MET A 176 -2.55 7.06 -44.90
CA MET A 176 -1.38 7.41 -45.69
C MET A 176 -0.54 6.17 -45.99
N VAL A 177 -0.38 5.80 -47.26
CA VAL A 177 0.42 4.64 -47.68
C VAL A 177 1.72 5.12 -48.32
N PHE A 178 2.83 4.65 -47.79
CA PHE A 178 4.18 4.82 -48.32
C PHE A 178 4.59 3.54 -49.03
N ASP A 179 4.61 3.56 -50.36
CA ASP A 179 5.08 2.43 -51.17
C ASP A 179 6.48 2.73 -51.73
N GLN A 180 7.45 1.90 -51.36
CA GLN A 180 8.84 1.97 -51.80
C GLN A 180 9.06 1.32 -53.17
N GLY A 181 7.99 0.91 -53.88
CA GLY A 181 8.04 0.61 -55.32
C GLY A 181 8.38 -0.83 -55.66
N GLY A 182 7.68 -1.81 -55.09
CA GLY A 182 7.91 -3.24 -55.36
C GLY A 182 6.66 -4.09 -55.66
N GLY A 183 5.50 -3.47 -55.90
CA GLY A 183 4.27 -4.21 -56.24
C GLY A 183 4.25 -4.72 -57.68
N GLU A 184 3.79 -5.97 -57.86
CA GLU A 184 3.76 -6.77 -59.10
C GLU A 184 3.07 -6.11 -60.33
N TYR A 185 2.33 -5.01 -60.13
CA TYR A 185 1.68 -4.23 -61.20
C TYR A 185 2.40 -2.90 -61.54
N LEU A 186 3.50 -2.57 -60.86
CA LEU A 186 4.25 -1.32 -60.99
C LEU A 186 5.78 -1.56 -61.05
N ALA A 187 6.19 -2.75 -61.49
CA ALA A 187 7.56 -3.27 -61.41
C ALA A 187 8.54 -2.75 -62.49
N GLU A 188 8.12 -1.89 -63.42
CA GLU A 188 9.00 -1.40 -64.51
C GLU A 188 9.89 -0.20 -64.15
N LEU A 189 9.85 0.29 -62.91
CA LEU A 189 10.66 1.44 -62.49
C LEU A 189 11.41 1.12 -61.21
N ASN A 190 12.72 0.89 -61.31
CA ASN A 190 13.70 0.94 -60.22
C ASN A 190 13.72 2.35 -59.60
N ALA A 191 12.66 2.75 -58.90
CA ALA A 191 12.54 4.05 -58.29
C ALA A 191 13.14 4.01 -56.87
N ARG A 192 14.16 4.83 -56.62
CA ARG A 192 14.77 5.04 -55.30
C ARG A 192 13.86 5.79 -54.31
N PHE A 193 12.73 6.34 -54.76
CA PHE A 193 11.89 7.26 -53.98
C PHE A 193 10.42 6.80 -53.91
N PRO A 194 9.77 6.98 -52.74
CA PRO A 194 8.47 6.38 -52.46
C PRO A 194 7.31 7.08 -53.18
N LYS A 195 6.27 6.30 -53.52
CA LYS A 195 4.94 6.83 -53.84
C LYS A 195 4.17 6.99 -52.52
N ILE A 196 3.58 8.16 -52.30
CA ILE A 196 2.77 8.47 -51.12
C ILE A 196 1.31 8.59 -51.54
N ILE A 197 0.45 7.73 -51.01
CA ILE A 197 -0.99 7.78 -51.22
C ILE A 197 -1.61 8.35 -49.95
N VAL A 198 -2.42 9.39 -50.04
CA VAL A 198 -3.14 9.99 -48.91
C VAL A 198 -4.63 9.96 -49.21
N ALA A 199 -5.43 9.37 -48.33
CA ALA A 199 -6.88 9.29 -48.47
C ALA A 199 -7.59 9.65 -47.15
N PRO A 200 -8.57 10.57 -47.16
CA PRO A 200 -9.30 10.95 -45.94
C PRO A 200 -10.15 9.82 -45.38
N GLU A 201 -10.63 8.90 -46.23
CA GLU A 201 -11.43 7.76 -45.84
C GLU A 201 -11.05 6.49 -46.58
N GLY A 202 -11.26 5.35 -45.93
CA GLY A 202 -11.12 4.03 -46.53
C GLY A 202 -11.97 2.97 -45.84
N GLU A 203 -12.13 1.82 -46.46
CA GLU A 203 -12.84 0.67 -45.89
C GLU A 203 -12.02 -0.60 -46.09
N TRP A 204 -11.94 -1.44 -45.06
CA TRP A 204 -11.27 -2.73 -45.14
C TRP A 204 -12.27 -3.88 -45.28
N ASP A 205 -12.22 -4.57 -46.42
CA ASP A 205 -13.12 -5.70 -46.73
C ASP A 205 -12.45 -7.07 -46.47
N GLY A 206 -11.47 -7.14 -45.57
CA GLY A 206 -10.74 -8.37 -45.24
C GLY A 206 -9.61 -8.74 -46.21
N GLU A 207 -9.74 -8.41 -47.50
CA GLU A 207 -8.71 -8.67 -48.52
C GLU A 207 -8.18 -7.39 -49.19
N TYR A 208 -9.03 -6.38 -49.35
CA TYR A 208 -8.71 -5.11 -50.01
C TYR A 208 -8.97 -3.91 -49.09
N TRP A 209 -8.11 -2.90 -49.18
CA TRP A 209 -8.32 -1.55 -48.66
C TRP A 209 -8.90 -0.70 -49.77
N ARG A 210 -10.16 -0.30 -49.65
CA ARG A 210 -10.83 0.59 -50.60
C ARG A 210 -10.72 2.02 -50.08
N LEU A 211 -9.82 2.81 -50.65
CA LEU A 211 -9.56 4.20 -50.30
C LEU A 211 -10.42 5.13 -51.15
N GLY A 212 -11.05 6.14 -50.53
CA GLY A 212 -11.91 7.13 -51.17
C GLY A 212 -11.29 8.52 -51.21
N HIS A 213 -11.54 9.26 -52.29
CA HIS A 213 -11.25 10.69 -52.44
C HIS A 213 -9.82 11.12 -52.07
N GLY A 214 -8.82 10.34 -52.50
CA GLY A 214 -7.42 10.52 -52.13
C GLY A 214 -6.53 11.13 -53.22
N LYS A 215 -5.28 11.39 -52.86
CA LYS A 215 -4.21 11.87 -53.74
C LYS A 215 -3.03 10.90 -53.71
N LEU A 216 -2.41 10.68 -54.87
CA LEU A 216 -1.19 9.92 -55.03
C LEU A 216 -0.09 10.87 -55.48
N HIS A 217 0.95 10.97 -54.67
CA HIS A 217 2.14 11.77 -54.91
C HIS A 217 3.31 10.85 -55.27
N LYS A 218 3.92 11.06 -56.44
CA LYS A 218 5.22 10.45 -56.76
C LYS A 218 6.32 11.49 -56.55
N LEU A 219 7.36 11.13 -55.81
CA LEU A 219 8.52 11.99 -55.59
C LEU A 219 9.62 11.70 -56.61
N ARG A 220 10.29 12.76 -57.06
CA ARG A 220 11.50 12.76 -57.88
C ARG A 220 12.73 12.64 -56.97
N ASP A 221 13.90 12.38 -57.56
CA ASP A 221 15.15 12.13 -56.82
C ASP A 221 15.64 13.29 -55.93
N ASP A 222 15.10 14.49 -56.12
CA ASP A 222 15.37 15.72 -55.35
C ASP A 222 14.36 15.96 -54.21
N GLY A 223 13.41 15.05 -54.00
CA GLY A 223 12.33 15.20 -53.02
C GLY A 223 11.19 16.11 -53.48
N GLN A 224 11.17 16.58 -54.73
CA GLN A 224 10.03 17.32 -55.28
C GLN A 224 8.96 16.38 -55.84
N PHE A 225 7.71 16.83 -55.88
CA PHE A 225 6.62 16.07 -56.50
C PHE A 225 6.83 15.97 -58.01
N GLU A 226 7.07 14.76 -58.52
CA GLU A 226 7.14 14.48 -59.96
C GLU A 226 5.76 14.65 -60.60
N TYR A 227 4.72 14.10 -59.95
CA TYR A 227 3.32 14.34 -60.27
C TYR A 227 2.41 14.03 -59.07
N SER A 228 1.23 14.65 -59.06
CA SER A 228 0.16 14.40 -58.09
C SER A 228 -1.12 14.05 -58.81
N LEU A 229 -1.63 12.84 -58.63
CA LEU A 229 -2.90 12.38 -59.19
C LEU A 229 -3.97 12.36 -58.10
N THR A 230 -5.18 12.84 -58.41
CA THR A 230 -6.35 12.70 -57.52
C THR A 230 -7.20 11.53 -57.99
N PHE A 231 -7.67 10.69 -57.07
CA PHE A 231 -8.55 9.56 -57.38
C PHE A 231 -9.83 9.60 -56.52
N GLU A 232 -10.95 9.19 -57.10
CA GLU A 232 -12.20 9.03 -56.35
C GLU A 232 -12.23 7.72 -55.57
N LYS A 233 -11.75 6.62 -56.17
CA LYS A 233 -11.62 5.31 -55.51
C LYS A 233 -10.33 4.62 -55.94
N LEU A 234 -9.59 4.10 -54.98
CA LEU A 234 -8.38 3.30 -55.19
C LEU A 234 -8.41 2.08 -54.28
N SER A 235 -8.22 0.87 -54.82
CA SER A 235 -8.21 -0.37 -54.05
C SER A 235 -6.81 -0.98 -53.97
N ILE A 236 -6.30 -1.17 -52.75
CA ILE A 236 -5.00 -1.81 -52.49
C ILE A 236 -5.26 -3.20 -51.91
N ARG A 237 -4.65 -4.24 -52.47
CA ARG A 237 -4.73 -5.59 -51.91
C ARG A 237 -3.83 -5.66 -50.67
N ALA A 238 -4.42 -5.83 -49.49
CA ALA A 238 -3.71 -5.85 -48.21
C ALA A 238 -3.81 -7.20 -47.45
N GLY A 239 -4.58 -8.17 -47.99
CA GLY A 239 -4.66 -9.56 -47.50
C GLY A 239 -5.02 -9.73 -46.00
N PRO A 240 -5.02 -10.98 -45.48
CA PRO A 240 -5.18 -11.27 -44.05
C PRO A 240 -3.88 -11.06 -43.24
N TYR A 241 -2.89 -10.36 -43.81
CA TYR A 241 -1.53 -10.26 -43.29
C TYR A 241 -1.48 -9.67 -41.88
N LEU A 242 -2.33 -8.67 -41.61
CA LEU A 242 -2.49 -8.05 -40.30
C LEU A 242 -2.81 -9.04 -39.17
N GLN A 243 -3.67 -10.04 -39.40
CA GLN A 243 -4.04 -11.01 -38.35
C GLN A 243 -2.92 -12.03 -38.06
N ARG A 244 -2.11 -12.39 -39.07
CA ARG A 244 -0.99 -13.33 -38.89
C ARG A 244 0.22 -12.68 -38.21
N VAL A 245 0.54 -11.43 -38.57
CA VAL A 245 1.68 -10.71 -37.98
C VAL A 245 1.53 -10.49 -36.47
N PHE A 246 0.32 -10.28 -35.96
CA PHE A 246 0.08 -10.14 -34.52
C PHE A 246 -0.05 -11.47 -33.76
N ALA A 247 -0.41 -12.56 -34.45
CA ALA A 247 -0.56 -13.88 -33.83
C ALA A 247 0.76 -14.67 -33.76
N GLU A 248 1.72 -14.41 -34.65
CA GLU A 248 2.96 -15.21 -34.78
C GLU A 248 4.22 -14.56 -34.17
N GLN A 249 4.13 -13.38 -33.55
CA GLN A 249 5.27 -12.77 -32.86
C GLN A 249 5.57 -13.49 -31.53
N ARG A 250 6.58 -14.37 -31.55
CA ARG A 250 7.18 -14.95 -30.34
C ARG A 250 8.02 -13.91 -29.62
N THR A 251 7.86 -13.81 -28.30
CA THR A 251 8.72 -12.96 -27.46
C THR A 251 10.06 -13.64 -27.16
N PRO A 252 11.13 -12.88 -26.82
CA PRO A 252 12.44 -13.48 -26.50
C PRO A 252 12.40 -14.53 -25.38
N HIS A 253 11.44 -14.42 -24.44
CA HIS A 253 11.24 -15.39 -23.36
C HIS A 253 10.65 -16.74 -23.84
N GLU A 254 10.07 -16.80 -25.05
CA GLU A 254 9.52 -18.01 -25.68
C GLU A 254 10.56 -18.80 -26.48
N MET A 255 11.73 -18.21 -26.73
CA MET A 255 12.73 -18.76 -27.64
C MET A 255 13.79 -19.58 -26.92
N GLY A 256 14.34 -20.59 -27.58
CA GLY A 256 15.55 -21.29 -27.16
C GLY A 256 16.82 -20.52 -27.53
N ILE A 257 17.98 -20.98 -27.07
CA ILE A 257 19.28 -20.34 -27.39
C ILE A 257 19.52 -20.32 -28.91
N ALA A 258 19.20 -21.42 -29.61
CA ALA A 258 19.38 -21.52 -31.06
C ALA A 258 18.50 -20.53 -31.84
N GLU A 259 17.23 -20.37 -31.43
CA GLU A 259 16.29 -19.43 -32.05
C GLU A 259 16.69 -17.97 -31.81
N LEU A 260 17.11 -17.62 -30.58
CA LEU A 260 17.60 -16.29 -30.24
C LEU A 260 18.83 -15.91 -31.08
N PHE A 261 19.77 -16.84 -31.25
CA PHE A 261 20.97 -16.61 -32.05
C PHE A 261 20.64 -16.32 -33.53
N GLN A 262 19.70 -17.06 -34.12
CA GLN A 262 19.25 -16.82 -35.49
C GLN A 262 18.61 -15.42 -35.64
N GLN A 263 17.77 -15.01 -34.69
CA GLN A 263 17.14 -13.68 -34.74
C GLN A 263 18.12 -12.53 -34.54
N ILE A 264 19.11 -12.69 -33.65
CA ILE A 264 20.18 -11.70 -33.46
C ILE A 264 20.93 -11.47 -34.78
N GLN A 265 21.26 -12.54 -35.52
CA GLN A 265 21.92 -12.42 -36.82
C GLN A 265 21.07 -11.66 -37.85
N VAL A 266 19.76 -11.87 -37.87
CA VAL A 266 18.84 -11.17 -38.79
C VAL A 266 18.76 -9.67 -38.47
N LEU A 267 18.66 -9.31 -37.18
CA LEU A 267 18.60 -7.91 -36.73
C LEU A 267 19.92 -7.17 -37.00
N GLN A 268 21.06 -7.83 -36.73
CA GLN A 268 22.39 -7.27 -37.00
C GLN A 268 22.62 -7.04 -38.51
N ARG A 269 22.19 -7.96 -39.38
CA ARG A 269 22.24 -7.76 -40.85
C ARG A 269 21.40 -6.58 -41.31
N SER A 270 20.33 -6.29 -40.59
CA SER A 270 19.41 -5.18 -40.88
C SER A 270 19.84 -3.85 -40.24
N ARG A 271 21.00 -3.80 -39.54
CA ARG A 271 21.48 -2.66 -38.74
C ARG A 271 20.47 -2.17 -37.68
N LEU A 272 19.66 -3.08 -37.16
CA LEU A 272 18.73 -2.81 -36.06
C LEU A 272 19.36 -3.26 -34.73
N GLY A 273 19.07 -2.54 -33.64
CA GLY A 273 19.54 -2.88 -32.30
C GLY A 273 19.06 -4.28 -31.86
N ALA A 274 19.97 -5.09 -31.33
CA ALA A 274 19.71 -6.46 -30.88
C ALA A 274 20.09 -6.68 -29.40
N GLU A 275 20.35 -5.61 -28.66
CA GLU A 275 20.90 -5.60 -27.30
C GLU A 275 20.03 -6.42 -26.35
N SER A 276 18.71 -6.26 -26.45
CA SER A 276 17.75 -6.98 -25.60
C SER A 276 17.80 -8.51 -25.80
N LEU A 277 17.96 -8.96 -27.06
CA LEU A 277 18.04 -10.39 -27.38
C LEU A 277 19.39 -10.97 -26.95
N ILE A 278 20.48 -10.21 -27.09
CA ILE A 278 21.82 -10.65 -26.65
C ILE A 278 21.84 -10.83 -25.13
N VAL A 279 21.27 -9.90 -24.35
CA VAL A 279 21.16 -10.08 -22.89
C VAL A 279 20.35 -11.32 -22.55
N GLU A 280 19.24 -11.56 -23.23
CA GLU A 280 18.38 -12.73 -22.97
C GLU A 280 19.10 -14.04 -23.27
N LEU A 281 19.84 -14.11 -24.39
CA LEU A 281 20.68 -15.24 -24.77
C LEU A 281 21.70 -15.56 -23.67
N HIS A 282 22.44 -14.55 -23.20
CA HIS A 282 23.45 -14.73 -22.16
C HIS A 282 22.84 -15.04 -20.79
N SER A 283 21.64 -14.53 -20.49
CA SER A 283 20.91 -14.82 -19.24
C SER A 283 20.52 -16.29 -19.13
N LYS A 284 20.14 -16.95 -20.24
CA LYS A 284 19.82 -18.39 -20.27
C LYS A 284 20.99 -19.28 -19.84
N ILE A 285 22.22 -18.80 -19.95
CA ILE A 285 23.42 -19.53 -19.55
C ILE A 285 23.90 -19.05 -18.17
N ALA A 286 23.90 -17.74 -17.93
CA ALA A 286 24.37 -17.16 -16.67
C ALA A 286 23.53 -17.60 -15.46
N VAL A 287 22.20 -17.63 -15.59
CA VAL A 287 21.32 -17.98 -14.46
C VAL A 287 21.54 -19.41 -13.96
N PRO A 288 21.57 -20.46 -14.81
CA PRO A 288 21.95 -21.81 -14.38
C PRO A 288 23.33 -21.89 -13.73
N PHE A 289 24.30 -21.13 -14.24
CA PHE A 289 25.68 -21.13 -13.73
C PHE A 289 25.80 -20.57 -12.31
N SER A 290 24.84 -19.75 -11.89
CA SER A 290 24.80 -19.17 -10.54
C SER A 290 24.74 -20.23 -9.42
N ALA A 291 24.17 -21.41 -9.67
CA ALA A 291 24.12 -22.50 -8.68
C ALA A 291 25.53 -22.98 -8.27
N LEU A 292 26.44 -23.10 -9.24
CA LEU A 292 27.84 -23.41 -8.98
C LEU A 292 28.55 -22.28 -8.24
N ILE A 293 28.28 -21.02 -8.63
CA ILE A 293 28.87 -19.85 -7.97
C ILE A 293 28.40 -19.73 -6.52
N PHE A 294 27.12 -19.98 -6.24
CA PHE A 294 26.60 -20.04 -4.89
C PHE A 294 27.18 -21.18 -4.07
N ALA A 295 27.54 -22.30 -4.69
CA ALA A 295 28.28 -23.35 -3.99
C ALA A 295 29.71 -22.90 -3.60
N LEU A 296 30.41 -22.21 -4.50
CA LEU A 296 31.77 -21.69 -4.27
C LEU A 296 31.80 -20.54 -3.25
N PHE A 297 30.79 -19.69 -3.26
CA PHE A 297 30.68 -18.52 -2.38
C PHE A 297 30.01 -18.83 -1.04
N GLY A 298 28.87 -19.53 -1.07
CA GLY A 298 28.05 -19.80 0.10
C GLY A 298 28.72 -20.75 1.09
N ALA A 299 29.47 -21.75 0.60
CA ALA A 299 30.15 -22.72 1.45
C ALA A 299 31.21 -22.09 2.39
N PRO A 300 32.22 -21.35 1.90
CA PRO A 300 33.22 -20.75 2.79
C PRO A 300 32.60 -19.67 3.67
N LEU A 301 31.63 -18.90 3.15
CA LEU A 301 30.93 -17.88 3.93
C LEU A 301 30.16 -18.51 5.11
N SER A 302 29.43 -19.60 4.86
CA SER A 302 28.70 -20.32 5.90
C SER A 302 29.63 -20.90 6.97
N LEU A 303 30.78 -21.46 6.58
CA LEU A 303 31.79 -21.99 7.50
C LEU A 303 32.44 -20.91 8.37
N ILE A 304 32.67 -19.72 7.83
CA ILE A 304 33.21 -18.57 8.58
C ILE A 304 32.20 -18.08 9.63
N PHE A 305 30.93 -17.96 9.25
CA PHE A 305 29.87 -17.56 10.19
C PHE A 305 29.61 -18.62 11.26
N ALA A 306 29.79 -19.90 10.95
CA ALA A 306 29.70 -21.03 11.88
C ALA A 306 30.75 -20.99 13.01
N GLN A 307 31.97 -20.52 12.74
CA GLN A 307 33.06 -20.43 13.74
C GLN A 307 33.00 -19.16 14.61
N GLY A 308 32.05 -18.27 14.30
CA GLY A 308 31.88 -16.94 14.85
C GLY A 308 31.43 -16.82 16.32
N GLY A 309 31.27 -17.94 17.07
CA GLY A 309 31.05 -18.02 18.53
C GLY A 309 29.92 -17.19 19.13
N ALA A 310 29.11 -16.52 18.31
CA ALA A 310 27.82 -16.01 18.70
C ALA A 310 26.80 -17.16 18.60
N PRO A 311 25.89 -17.34 19.57
CA PRO A 311 24.85 -18.36 19.53
C PRO A 311 23.75 -17.92 18.55
N ARG A 312 24.07 -17.91 17.26
CA ARG A 312 23.11 -17.62 16.19
C ARG A 312 22.62 -18.96 15.68
N GLY A 313 21.43 -19.36 16.13
CA GLY A 313 20.81 -20.63 15.76
C GLY A 313 20.57 -20.79 14.27
N ARG A 314 20.10 -21.98 13.85
CA ARG A 314 19.78 -22.36 12.45
C ARG A 314 19.03 -21.27 11.66
N ALA A 315 18.20 -20.47 12.34
CA ALA A 315 17.45 -19.36 11.77
C ALA A 315 18.32 -18.22 11.18
N ALA A 316 19.49 -17.92 11.74
CA ALA A 316 20.34 -16.83 11.25
C ALA A 316 20.99 -17.16 9.90
N GLY A 317 21.45 -18.40 9.71
CA GLY A 317 21.96 -18.88 8.42
C GLY A 317 20.89 -18.84 7.33
N VAL A 318 19.66 -19.19 7.69
CA VAL A 318 18.50 -19.08 6.78
C VAL A 318 18.25 -17.63 6.38
N ILE A 319 18.19 -16.69 7.33
CA ILE A 319 17.97 -15.26 7.02
C ILE A 319 19.07 -14.71 6.11
N ILE A 320 20.34 -15.05 6.39
CA ILE A 320 21.48 -14.63 5.56
C ILE A 320 21.36 -15.19 4.14
N SER A 321 20.98 -16.46 3.98
CA SER A 321 20.81 -17.07 2.65
C SER A 321 19.72 -16.37 1.83
N VAL A 322 18.60 -15.99 2.47
CA VAL A 322 17.50 -15.26 1.82
C VAL A 322 17.94 -13.85 1.40
N LEU A 323 18.66 -13.13 2.27
CA LEU A 323 19.19 -11.81 1.95
C LEU A 323 20.22 -11.85 0.80
N LEU A 324 21.10 -12.85 0.78
CA LEU A 324 22.08 -13.03 -0.30
C LEU A 324 21.43 -13.38 -1.63
N VAL A 325 20.39 -14.22 -1.61
CA VAL A 325 19.57 -14.51 -2.80
C VAL A 325 18.90 -13.24 -3.31
N ALA A 326 18.27 -12.45 -2.44
CA ALA A 326 17.63 -11.20 -2.82
C ALA A 326 18.64 -10.20 -3.42
N ALA A 327 19.84 -10.10 -2.83
CA ALA A 327 20.91 -9.24 -3.34
C ALA A 327 21.42 -9.69 -4.72
N TYR A 328 21.63 -11.00 -4.92
CA TYR A 328 22.03 -11.53 -6.22
C TYR A 328 20.96 -11.29 -7.29
N GLN A 329 19.68 -11.55 -6.99
CA GLN A 329 18.58 -11.35 -7.93
C GLN A 329 18.39 -9.87 -8.28
N GLY A 330 18.50 -8.99 -7.27
CA GLY A 330 18.48 -7.53 -7.49
C GLY A 330 19.61 -7.09 -8.43
N LEU A 331 20.84 -7.58 -8.19
CA LEU A 331 21.99 -7.27 -9.04
C LEU A 331 21.83 -7.83 -10.47
N LEU A 332 21.30 -9.05 -10.63
CA LEU A 332 21.03 -9.62 -11.96
C LEU A 332 20.02 -8.77 -12.75
N LEU A 333 18.94 -8.32 -12.11
CA LEU A 333 17.95 -7.43 -12.74
C LEU A 333 18.56 -6.07 -13.12
N TRP A 334 19.35 -5.48 -12.22
CA TRP A 334 20.02 -4.21 -12.49
C TRP A 334 21.02 -4.31 -13.64
N MET A 335 21.91 -5.30 -13.63
CA MET A 335 22.90 -5.45 -14.70
C MET A 335 22.23 -5.81 -16.02
N SER A 336 21.24 -6.69 -16.02
CA SER A 336 20.50 -7.05 -17.24
C SER A 336 19.73 -5.86 -17.82
N THR A 337 19.16 -4.97 -17.00
CA THR A 337 18.49 -3.76 -17.52
C THR A 337 19.49 -2.76 -18.10
N LEU A 338 20.68 -2.61 -17.52
CA LEU A 338 21.76 -1.81 -18.09
C LEU A 338 22.25 -2.39 -19.43
N GLY A 339 22.41 -3.71 -19.53
CA GLY A 339 22.74 -4.40 -20.78
C GLY A 339 21.67 -4.25 -21.85
N LYS A 340 20.39 -4.36 -21.47
CA LYS A 340 19.25 -4.19 -22.40
C LYS A 340 19.14 -2.76 -22.95
N ARG A 341 19.68 -1.78 -22.22
CA ARG A 341 19.79 -0.37 -22.64
C ARG A 341 21.08 -0.05 -23.40
N GLY A 342 21.97 -1.04 -23.61
CA GLY A 342 23.25 -0.84 -24.28
C GLY A 342 24.33 -0.14 -23.44
N LEU A 343 24.10 0.10 -22.14
CA LEU A 343 25.04 0.81 -21.26
C LEU A 343 26.23 -0.03 -20.82
N ILE A 344 26.07 -1.35 -20.83
CA ILE A 344 27.11 -2.35 -20.59
C ILE A 344 27.02 -3.33 -21.75
N ASP A 345 28.15 -3.92 -22.14
CA ASP A 345 28.17 -5.00 -23.12
C ASP A 345 27.00 -5.99 -22.83
N PRO A 346 26.03 -6.10 -23.74
CA PRO A 346 24.85 -6.94 -23.57
C PRO A 346 25.19 -8.40 -23.26
N ALA A 347 26.34 -8.90 -23.74
CA ALA A 347 26.82 -10.25 -23.47
C ALA A 347 27.35 -10.40 -22.04
N LEU A 348 28.03 -9.39 -21.50
CA LEU A 348 28.64 -9.45 -20.17
C LEU A 348 27.65 -9.13 -19.06
N ALA A 349 26.63 -8.33 -19.34
CA ALA A 349 25.69 -7.81 -18.35
C ALA A 349 25.08 -8.90 -17.40
N PRO A 350 24.53 -10.03 -17.89
CA PRO A 350 24.00 -11.06 -16.99
C PRO A 350 25.09 -11.91 -16.30
N TRP A 351 26.34 -11.84 -16.76
CA TRP A 351 27.47 -12.58 -16.16
C TRP A 351 28.14 -11.83 -15.01
N VAL A 352 28.01 -10.51 -14.93
CA VAL A 352 28.66 -9.71 -13.86
C VAL A 352 28.30 -10.18 -12.44
N PRO A 353 27.03 -10.47 -12.09
CA PRO A 353 26.71 -10.99 -10.76
C PRO A 353 27.44 -12.31 -10.45
N ASN A 354 27.55 -13.20 -11.44
CA ASN A 354 28.27 -14.46 -11.28
C ASN A 354 29.77 -14.24 -11.08
N LEU A 355 30.39 -13.38 -11.89
CA LEU A 355 31.82 -13.05 -11.78
C LEU A 355 32.14 -12.44 -10.42
N LEU A 356 31.30 -11.51 -9.95
CA LEU A 356 31.44 -10.88 -8.65
C LEU A 356 31.43 -11.90 -7.51
N PHE A 357 30.37 -12.72 -7.44
CA PHE A 357 30.22 -13.71 -6.37
C PHE A 357 31.28 -14.82 -6.49
N ALA A 358 31.71 -15.17 -7.70
CA ALA A 358 32.78 -16.15 -7.92
C ALA A 358 34.12 -15.65 -7.36
N VAL A 359 34.49 -14.41 -7.65
CA VAL A 359 35.75 -13.80 -7.18
C VAL A 359 35.75 -13.71 -5.67
N ILE A 360 34.66 -13.23 -5.06
CA ILE A 360 34.53 -13.19 -3.60
C ILE A 360 34.59 -14.61 -3.02
N GLY A 361 33.90 -15.57 -3.64
CA GLY A 361 33.92 -16.96 -3.22
C GLY A 361 35.34 -17.54 -3.20
N VAL A 362 36.09 -17.41 -4.30
CA VAL A 362 37.48 -17.88 -4.41
C VAL A 362 38.37 -17.24 -3.33
N LEU A 363 38.23 -15.93 -3.12
CA LEU A 363 38.98 -15.22 -2.07
C LEU A 363 38.64 -15.77 -0.68
N LEU A 364 37.36 -16.01 -0.37
CA LEU A 364 36.94 -16.61 0.89
C LEU A 364 37.52 -18.03 1.09
N VAL A 365 37.61 -18.84 0.03
CA VAL A 365 38.24 -20.17 0.10
C VAL A 365 39.73 -20.09 0.42
N ILE A 366 40.44 -19.14 -0.21
CA ILE A 366 41.87 -18.92 0.05
C ILE A 366 42.07 -18.51 1.52
N TRP A 367 41.14 -17.74 2.09
CA TRP A 367 41.26 -17.13 3.41
C TRP A 367 40.73 -18.00 4.55
N LEU A 368 40.06 -19.12 4.23
CA LEU A 368 39.41 -20.04 5.17
C LEU A 368 40.33 -20.60 6.28
N ASP A 369 41.66 -20.60 6.04
CA ASP A 369 42.66 -21.12 7.00
C ASP A 369 43.32 -20.03 7.89
N ARG A 370 42.99 -18.74 7.73
CA ARG A 370 43.76 -17.61 8.34
C ARG A 370 43.00 -16.65 9.26
N LEU A 371 41.71 -16.82 9.53
CA LEU A 371 40.89 -15.72 10.07
C LEU A 371 40.47 -15.86 11.55
N SER A 372 40.85 -14.85 12.33
CA SER A 372 40.15 -14.39 13.54
C SER A 372 39.09 -13.33 13.16
N ARG A 373 38.01 -13.21 13.95
CA ARG A 373 36.73 -12.54 13.59
C ARG A 373 36.80 -11.04 13.24
N LEU A 374 37.87 -10.34 13.58
CA LEU A 374 37.97 -8.87 13.44
C LEU A 374 38.55 -8.41 12.08
N ASP A 375 39.19 -9.31 11.33
CA ASP A 375 39.89 -8.96 10.08
C ASP A 375 39.03 -9.12 8.81
N LEU A 376 37.87 -9.80 8.92
CA LEU A 376 37.02 -10.13 7.77
C LEU A 376 36.35 -8.88 7.16
N PHE A 377 35.71 -8.05 7.99
CA PHE A 377 35.00 -6.84 7.54
C PHE A 377 35.95 -5.74 7.06
N ALA A 378 37.11 -5.58 7.72
CA ALA A 378 38.13 -4.60 7.35
C ALA A 378 38.75 -4.90 5.98
N ARG A 379 38.92 -6.18 5.65
CA ARG A 379 39.53 -6.62 4.39
C ARG A 379 38.53 -6.87 3.25
N LEU A 380 37.27 -7.24 3.54
CA LEU A 380 36.18 -7.20 2.54
C LEU A 380 35.95 -5.78 2.01
N ARG A 381 36.14 -4.77 2.87
CA ARG A 381 36.13 -3.36 2.45
C ARG A 381 37.23 -3.04 1.43
N GLN A 382 38.36 -3.73 1.49
CA GLN A 382 39.45 -3.63 0.51
C GLN A 382 39.23 -4.47 -0.75
N LEU A 383 38.21 -5.33 -0.86
CA LEU A 383 37.92 -6.08 -2.09
C LEU A 383 36.91 -5.39 -3.00
N PHE A 384 36.28 -4.32 -2.51
CA PHE A 384 35.37 -3.46 -3.27
C PHE A 384 36.05 -2.85 -4.52
N TRP A 385 37.37 -2.62 -4.48
CA TRP A 385 38.12 -2.12 -5.66
C TRP A 385 38.30 -3.19 -6.75
N LEU A 386 38.32 -4.49 -6.42
CA LEU A 386 38.51 -5.59 -7.38
C LEU A 386 37.27 -5.81 -8.27
N VAL A 387 36.09 -5.46 -7.77
CA VAL A 387 34.83 -5.44 -8.52
C VAL A 387 34.81 -4.29 -9.54
N LEU A 388 35.38 -3.15 -9.15
CA LEU A 388 35.61 -1.98 -10.00
C LEU A 388 36.61 -2.29 -11.14
N VAL A 389 37.63 -3.11 -10.87
CA VAL A 389 38.64 -3.51 -11.88
C VAL A 389 38.14 -4.59 -12.84
N LEU A 390 37.22 -5.48 -12.43
CA LEU A 390 36.56 -6.41 -13.35
C LEU A 390 35.56 -5.72 -14.29
N GLY A 391 34.98 -4.59 -13.87
CA GLY A 391 34.25 -3.69 -14.77
C GLY A 391 35.13 -2.99 -15.81
N ALA A 392 36.45 -2.96 -15.60
CA ALA A 392 37.42 -2.33 -16.50
C ALA A 392 38.02 -3.29 -17.56
N LEU A 393 37.69 -4.59 -17.53
CA LEU A 393 38.27 -5.62 -18.43
C LEU A 393 37.43 -5.98 -19.67
N SER A 394 36.28 -5.35 -19.89
CA SER A 394 35.55 -5.47 -21.17
C SER A 394 36.18 -4.55 -22.22
N ARG A 395 37.26 -5.00 -22.86
CA ARG A 395 37.81 -4.31 -24.03
C ARG A 395 37.08 -4.74 -25.31
N GLU A 396 36.63 -3.71 -26.02
CA GLU A 396 36.17 -3.63 -27.41
C GLU A 396 34.70 -3.98 -27.68
N GLY A 397 33.90 -2.92 -27.82
CA GLY A 397 32.47 -3.01 -28.10
C GLY A 397 31.67 -1.76 -27.73
N PHE A 398 32.29 -0.75 -27.11
CA PHE A 398 31.70 0.58 -27.11
C PHE A 398 31.96 1.20 -28.47
N ALA A 399 30.91 1.26 -29.27
CA ALA A 399 30.78 2.30 -30.28
C ALA A 399 31.32 3.59 -29.67
N GLN A 400 32.14 4.30 -30.43
CA GLN A 400 32.44 5.69 -30.18
C GLN A 400 31.12 6.47 -30.22
N GLU A 401 30.38 6.43 -29.11
CA GLU A 401 29.79 7.64 -28.62
C GLU A 401 30.95 8.66 -28.49
N PRO A 402 30.70 9.91 -28.87
CA PRO A 402 31.72 10.96 -28.77
C PRO A 402 32.29 10.96 -27.34
N PRO A 403 33.55 11.40 -27.16
CA PRO A 403 34.22 11.38 -25.85
C PRO A 403 33.28 11.86 -24.73
N PRO A 404 33.33 11.25 -23.52
CA PRO A 404 32.56 11.75 -22.38
C PRO A 404 32.88 13.22 -22.30
N VAL A 405 31.87 14.06 -22.49
CA VAL A 405 32.03 15.51 -22.75
C VAL A 405 33.15 16.04 -21.87
N ALA A 406 34.33 16.15 -22.47
CA ALA A 406 35.46 16.80 -21.85
C ALA A 406 34.99 18.23 -21.73
N PHE A 407 34.73 18.68 -20.50
CA PHE A 407 34.23 20.02 -20.17
C PHE A 407 33.87 20.85 -21.43
N ASP A 408 32.63 20.77 -21.90
CA ASP A 408 32.23 21.56 -23.06
C ASP A 408 32.12 23.01 -22.57
N LEU A 409 33.20 23.77 -22.78
CA LEU A 409 33.33 25.17 -22.44
C LEU A 409 33.22 25.99 -23.72
N GLN A 410 32.04 26.58 -23.93
CA GLN A 410 31.78 27.56 -24.98
C GLN A 410 31.94 28.95 -24.38
N ALA A 411 32.71 29.84 -25.02
CA ALA A 411 32.92 31.22 -24.58
C ALA A 411 33.29 32.12 -25.78
N ASP A 412 32.99 33.41 -25.71
CA ASP A 412 33.35 34.38 -26.76
C ASP A 412 34.87 34.63 -26.82
N ARG A 413 35.54 34.57 -25.66
CA ARG A 413 36.99 34.66 -25.54
C ARG A 413 37.49 33.69 -24.48
N LEU A 414 38.54 32.94 -24.84
CA LEU A 414 39.16 31.91 -24.01
C LEU A 414 40.69 32.12 -23.94
N THR A 415 41.25 32.13 -22.74
CA THR A 415 42.69 32.23 -22.47
C THR A 415 43.14 31.07 -21.59
N ILE A 416 44.17 30.34 -22.03
CA ILE A 416 44.68 29.13 -21.35
C ILE A 416 46.16 29.35 -21.02
N ALA A 417 46.56 29.09 -19.77
CA ALA A 417 47.96 29.13 -19.35
C ALA A 417 48.77 28.01 -20.01
N ARG A 418 50.06 28.25 -20.32
CA ARG A 418 50.92 27.29 -21.05
C ARG A 418 51.08 25.92 -20.36
N ASP A 419 50.96 25.88 -19.03
CA ASP A 419 51.08 24.69 -18.20
C ASP A 419 49.73 24.04 -17.85
N TRP A 420 48.65 24.54 -18.46
CA TRP A 420 47.27 24.10 -18.21
C TRP A 420 46.86 24.18 -16.73
N SER A 421 47.50 25.05 -15.95
CA SER A 421 47.15 25.27 -14.54
C SER A 421 45.92 26.17 -14.38
N GLU A 422 45.64 27.00 -15.38
CA GLU A 422 44.62 28.05 -15.32
C GLU A 422 43.95 28.27 -16.69
N ILE A 423 42.63 28.38 -16.67
CA ILE A 423 41.76 28.65 -17.82
C ILE A 423 40.85 29.82 -17.45
N GLU A 424 40.81 30.85 -18.28
CA GLU A 424 39.95 32.01 -18.11
C GLU A 424 39.09 32.23 -19.36
N ALA A 425 37.81 32.49 -19.16
CA ALA A 425 36.81 32.69 -20.20
C ALA A 425 35.97 33.94 -19.90
N SER A 426 35.57 34.66 -20.95
CA SER A 426 34.76 35.89 -20.84
C SER A 426 33.77 36.01 -22.00
N GLY A 427 32.59 36.60 -21.74
CA GLY A 427 31.49 36.73 -22.70
C GLY A 427 30.32 35.80 -22.35
N TYR A 428 29.55 35.31 -23.33
CA TYR A 428 28.57 34.27 -23.06
C TYR A 428 29.25 32.92 -22.82
N ILE A 429 29.31 32.48 -21.56
CA ILE A 429 29.99 31.23 -21.20
C ILE A 429 28.97 30.15 -20.93
N ARG A 430 29.20 28.96 -21.48
CA ARG A 430 28.47 27.74 -21.17
C ARG A 430 29.46 26.61 -20.93
N LEU A 431 29.57 26.19 -19.68
CA LEU A 431 30.35 25.04 -19.24
C LEU A 431 29.39 23.86 -18.98
N THR A 432 29.57 22.75 -19.67
CA THR A 432 28.81 21.52 -19.44
C THR A 432 29.76 20.41 -18.99
N TYR A 433 29.44 19.76 -17.87
CA TYR A 433 30.12 18.59 -17.32
C TYR A 433 29.11 17.45 -17.12
N GLU A 434 29.55 16.23 -16.82
CA GLU A 434 28.72 15.00 -16.90
C GLU A 434 27.30 15.10 -16.35
N LYS A 435 27.12 15.71 -15.16
CA LYS A 435 25.81 15.86 -14.49
C LYS A 435 25.41 17.30 -14.22
N GLY A 436 26.07 18.26 -14.86
CA GLY A 436 25.72 19.65 -14.63
C GLY A 436 26.19 20.64 -15.68
N ARG A 437 25.63 21.83 -15.60
CA ARG A 437 25.81 22.92 -16.55
C ARG A 437 25.94 24.22 -15.77
N VAL A 438 26.94 25.02 -16.12
CA VAL A 438 27.13 26.39 -15.60
C VAL A 438 27.07 27.33 -16.79
N GLN A 439 26.27 28.40 -16.71
CA GLN A 439 26.33 29.54 -17.62
C GLN A 439 26.73 30.77 -16.82
N ALA A 440 27.55 31.66 -17.37
CA ALA A 440 28.00 32.89 -16.70
C ALA A 440 28.59 33.90 -17.70
N ASP A 441 28.90 35.11 -17.25
CA ASP A 441 29.56 36.16 -18.04
C ASP A 441 31.10 36.08 -17.97
N HIS A 442 31.63 35.64 -16.82
CA HIS A 442 33.07 35.43 -16.56
C HIS A 442 33.30 34.09 -15.86
N LEU A 443 34.33 33.35 -16.27
CA LEU A 443 34.68 32.06 -15.67
C LEU A 443 36.19 31.90 -15.56
N ARG A 444 36.67 31.50 -14.39
CA ARG A 444 38.06 31.20 -14.08
C ARG A 444 38.17 29.82 -13.47
N ALA A 445 38.84 28.89 -14.14
CA ALA A 445 39.10 27.55 -13.66
C ALA A 445 40.58 27.41 -13.31
N GLN A 446 40.88 27.04 -12.06
CA GLN A 446 42.22 26.84 -11.53
C GLN A 446 42.39 25.41 -11.04
N ARG A 447 43.49 24.78 -11.44
CA ARG A 447 43.87 23.46 -10.94
C ARG A 447 44.49 23.61 -9.54
N ILE A 448 43.92 22.93 -8.54
CA ILE A 448 44.29 23.13 -7.14
C ILE A 448 45.68 22.53 -6.83
N HIS A 449 46.10 21.43 -7.50
CA HIS A 449 47.40 20.77 -7.28
C HIS A 449 48.19 20.49 -8.59
N PRO A 450 49.50 20.78 -8.66
CA PRO A 450 50.37 20.42 -9.79
C PRO A 450 50.92 18.98 -9.63
N LEU A 451 51.07 18.30 -10.77
CA LEU A 451 51.56 16.91 -10.90
C LEU A 451 52.83 16.65 -10.07
N SER A 452 52.67 15.92 -8.96
CA SER A 452 53.75 15.19 -8.27
C SER A 452 53.26 13.79 -7.90
N GLU A 453 54.18 12.83 -7.96
CA GLU A 453 53.96 11.38 -8.08
C GLU A 453 52.90 10.78 -7.12
N LYS A 454 51.93 10.09 -7.75
CA LYS A 454 51.06 9.03 -7.22
C LYS A 454 50.20 9.38 -5.99
N GLU A 455 48.92 9.66 -6.27
CA GLU A 455 47.71 9.21 -5.54
C GLU A 455 46.62 10.27 -5.30
N THR A 456 46.77 11.54 -5.71
CA THR A 456 45.69 12.54 -5.53
C THR A 456 44.80 12.70 -6.77
N PRO A 457 43.45 12.71 -6.64
CA PRO A 457 42.54 13.00 -7.74
C PRO A 457 42.77 14.43 -8.29
N GLU A 458 42.53 14.63 -9.58
CA GLU A 458 42.73 15.94 -10.21
C GLU A 458 41.58 16.88 -9.81
N GLU A 459 41.87 17.87 -8.97
CA GLU A 459 40.88 18.81 -8.44
C GLU A 459 40.93 20.17 -9.14
N TRP A 460 39.76 20.61 -9.58
CA TRP A 460 39.57 21.91 -10.22
C TRP A 460 38.65 22.79 -9.37
N ARG A 461 39.09 24.01 -9.14
CA ARG A 461 38.29 25.11 -8.59
C ARG A 461 37.81 25.97 -9.75
N ILE A 462 36.51 26.00 -9.97
CA ILE A 462 35.87 26.80 -11.02
C ILE A 462 35.10 27.94 -10.35
N VAL A 463 35.48 29.17 -10.66
CA VAL A 463 34.79 30.38 -10.20
C VAL A 463 34.09 30.99 -11.40
N ALA A 464 32.77 31.11 -11.37
CA ALA A 464 32.00 31.79 -12.40
C ALA A 464 31.22 32.97 -11.80
N GLU A 465 31.18 34.10 -12.51
CA GLU A 465 30.64 35.39 -12.07
C GLU A 465 29.79 36.03 -13.18
N GLY A 466 28.72 36.72 -12.78
CA GLY A 466 27.80 37.41 -13.68
C GLY A 466 26.74 36.48 -14.29
N ASN A 467 25.46 36.75 -13.97
CA ASN A 467 24.28 36.00 -14.45
C ASN A 467 24.44 34.48 -14.41
N VAL A 468 24.92 33.95 -13.27
CA VAL A 468 25.28 32.54 -13.17
C VAL A 468 24.02 31.66 -13.13
N LEU A 469 23.87 30.76 -14.09
CA LEU A 469 22.87 29.69 -14.09
C LEU A 469 23.55 28.34 -13.95
N TRP A 470 23.32 27.67 -12.82
CA TRP A 470 23.86 26.35 -12.52
C TRP A 470 22.75 25.30 -12.48
N GLU A 471 22.94 24.19 -13.19
CA GLU A 471 22.11 22.99 -13.06
C GLU A 471 23.03 21.83 -12.68
N GLY A 472 22.75 21.09 -11.61
CA GLY A 472 23.62 19.99 -11.16
C GLY A 472 23.04 19.20 -10.00
N GLU A 473 23.30 17.89 -9.95
CA GLU A 473 22.83 16.98 -8.89
C GLU A 473 21.29 17.05 -8.63
N GLY A 474 20.50 17.29 -9.69
CA GLY A 474 19.03 17.41 -9.61
C GLY A 474 18.54 18.79 -9.13
N LEU A 475 19.43 19.78 -9.01
CA LEU A 475 19.13 21.13 -8.56
C LEU A 475 19.32 22.13 -9.72
N LYS A 476 18.56 23.23 -9.67
CA LYS A 476 18.77 24.39 -10.54
C LYS A 476 19.00 25.61 -9.67
N GLY A 477 19.98 26.44 -10.00
CA GLY A 477 20.39 27.58 -9.19
C GLY A 477 20.73 28.80 -10.04
N GLU A 478 20.22 29.96 -9.66
CA GLU A 478 20.65 31.25 -10.19
C GLU A 478 21.52 31.94 -9.13
N SER A 479 22.66 32.54 -9.48
CA SER A 479 23.53 33.24 -8.51
C SER A 479 24.32 34.38 -9.14
N GLU A 480 24.84 35.29 -8.32
CA GLU A 480 25.80 36.31 -8.79
C GLU A 480 27.18 35.70 -9.03
N LYS A 481 27.55 34.73 -8.20
CA LYS A 481 28.83 34.03 -8.22
C LYS A 481 28.68 32.59 -7.73
N ILE A 482 29.35 31.65 -8.41
CA ILE A 482 29.50 30.26 -7.98
C ILE A 482 30.99 29.89 -7.90
N GLU A 483 31.37 29.27 -6.80
CA GLU A 483 32.66 28.57 -6.62
C GLU A 483 32.36 27.08 -6.58
N LEU A 484 32.66 26.38 -7.67
CA LEU A 484 32.44 24.95 -7.85
C LEU A 484 33.77 24.21 -7.69
N GLN A 485 33.80 23.18 -6.84
CA GLN A 485 34.91 22.24 -6.74
C GLN A 485 34.49 20.90 -7.30
N ILE A 486 35.26 20.43 -8.27
CA ILE A 486 35.08 19.14 -8.92
C ILE A 486 36.38 18.37 -8.93
N ALA A 487 36.28 17.08 -8.65
CA ALA A 487 37.40 16.17 -8.60
C ALA A 487 37.25 15.09 -9.67
N TRP A 488 38.35 14.77 -10.34
CA TRP A 488 38.42 13.63 -11.24
C TRP A 488 38.81 12.38 -10.46
N ASP A 489 37.91 11.40 -10.39
CA ASP A 489 38.14 10.15 -9.65
C ASP A 489 38.89 9.07 -10.46
N GLY A 490 39.35 9.40 -11.67
CA GLY A 490 39.97 8.47 -12.62
C GLY A 490 39.04 8.01 -13.75
N ALA A 491 37.72 8.22 -13.63
CA ALA A 491 36.73 7.84 -14.64
C ALA A 491 35.67 8.91 -14.91
N ARG A 492 35.31 9.74 -13.92
CA ARG A 492 34.22 10.72 -13.98
C ARG A 492 34.57 11.99 -13.19
N TRP A 493 34.03 13.13 -13.65
CA TRP A 493 34.07 14.38 -12.90
C TRP A 493 33.01 14.32 -11.80
N GLN A 494 33.44 14.32 -10.55
CA GLN A 494 32.56 14.31 -9.39
C GLN A 494 32.40 15.70 -8.80
N PHE A 495 31.17 16.03 -8.43
CA PHE A 495 30.85 17.18 -7.59
C PHE A 495 31.36 16.94 -6.16
N GLU A 496 32.25 17.80 -5.66
CA GLU A 496 32.73 17.78 -4.27
C GLU A 496 31.98 18.81 -3.42
N SER A 497 32.03 20.07 -3.86
CA SER A 497 31.33 21.16 -3.22
C SER A 497 30.96 22.27 -4.20
N ALA A 498 29.96 23.06 -3.85
CA ALA A 498 29.69 24.34 -4.50
C ALA A 498 29.33 25.39 -3.45
N ARG A 499 29.82 26.60 -3.65
CA ARG A 499 29.39 27.78 -2.89
C ARG A 499 28.77 28.78 -3.85
N LEU A 500 27.50 29.10 -3.65
CA LEU A 500 26.78 30.09 -4.44
C LEU A 500 26.54 31.34 -3.57
N GLN A 501 26.74 32.53 -4.14
CA GLN A 501 26.50 33.82 -3.48
C GLN A 501 25.26 34.51 -4.07
N SER A 502 24.43 35.10 -3.20
CA SER A 502 23.15 35.74 -3.55
C SER A 502 22.29 34.83 -4.44
N ALA A 503 22.11 33.59 -4.01
CA ALA A 503 21.68 32.50 -4.86
C ALA A 503 20.23 32.07 -4.63
N THR A 504 19.56 31.68 -5.72
CA THR A 504 18.22 31.13 -5.70
C THR A 504 18.22 29.72 -6.26
N LEU A 505 17.88 28.75 -5.41
CA LEU A 505 17.89 27.32 -5.69
C LEU A 505 16.45 26.80 -5.86
N GLU A 506 16.17 26.21 -7.02
CA GLU A 506 14.92 25.50 -7.34
C GLU A 506 15.16 23.99 -7.26
N TYR A 507 14.24 23.29 -6.59
CA TYR A 507 14.19 21.84 -6.42
C TYR A 507 12.75 21.34 -6.62
N ASP A 508 12.55 20.03 -6.75
CA ASP A 508 11.25 19.42 -7.13
C ASP A 508 10.05 19.90 -6.29
N GLN A 509 10.29 20.17 -5.01
CA GLN A 509 9.26 20.55 -4.06
C GLN A 509 9.18 22.06 -3.80
N GLY A 510 10.07 22.91 -4.32
CA GLY A 510 10.04 24.34 -4.02
C GLY A 510 11.21 25.19 -4.50
N ARG A 511 11.26 26.43 -4.02
CA ARG A 511 12.29 27.44 -4.36
C ARG A 511 12.82 28.10 -3.09
N LEU A 512 14.12 28.33 -3.03
CA LEU A 512 14.81 28.89 -1.87
C LEU A 512 15.83 29.93 -2.32
N HIS A 513 15.80 31.12 -1.72
CA HIS A 513 16.79 32.18 -1.89
C HIS A 513 17.67 32.29 -0.64
N ALA A 514 18.97 32.52 -0.79
CA ALA A 514 19.91 32.69 0.31
C ALA A 514 21.10 33.59 -0.08
N GLU A 515 21.67 34.31 0.90
CA GLU A 515 22.89 35.08 0.68
C GLU A 515 24.09 34.16 0.36
N GLU A 516 24.17 33.00 1.01
CA GLU A 516 25.17 31.96 0.68
C GLU A 516 24.53 30.57 0.71
N ILE A 517 24.84 29.76 -0.30
CA ILE A 517 24.48 28.34 -0.36
C ILE A 517 25.76 27.53 -0.47
N ALA A 518 26.10 26.78 0.57
CA ALA A 518 27.20 25.82 0.55
C ALA A 518 26.65 24.39 0.39
N LEU A 519 26.93 23.78 -0.74
CA LEU A 519 26.62 22.39 -1.05
C LEU A 519 27.88 21.55 -0.82
N GLU A 520 27.78 20.49 -0.03
CA GLU A 520 28.86 19.56 0.25
C GLU A 520 28.38 18.13 0.06
N ARG A 521 29.18 17.32 -0.63
CA ARG A 521 28.92 15.89 -0.73
C ARG A 521 29.41 15.19 0.53
N THR A 522 28.55 14.37 1.11
CA THR A 522 28.95 13.49 2.21
C THR A 522 29.66 12.28 1.58
N HIS A 523 30.99 12.30 1.48
CA HIS A 523 31.84 11.24 0.91
C HIS A 523 31.72 10.93 -0.61
N SER A 524 32.85 10.51 -1.19
CA SER A 524 33.10 10.33 -2.63
C SER A 524 32.37 9.16 -3.31
N ARG A 525 31.26 8.65 -2.73
CA ARG A 525 30.47 7.56 -3.32
C ARG A 525 29.24 8.11 -4.03
N THR A 526 29.11 7.76 -5.31
CA THR A 526 27.97 8.12 -6.16
C THR A 526 26.64 7.64 -5.55
N GLY A 527 25.69 8.55 -5.36
CA GLY A 527 24.33 8.24 -4.89
C GLY A 527 24.03 8.55 -3.42
N GLU A 528 25.00 9.05 -2.66
CA GLU A 528 24.75 9.58 -1.31
C GLU A 528 24.08 10.97 -1.36
N PRO A 529 23.26 11.32 -0.36
CA PRO A 529 22.54 12.58 -0.35
C PRO A 529 23.49 13.79 -0.21
N VAL A 530 23.15 14.87 -0.91
CA VAL A 530 23.88 16.14 -0.87
C VAL A 530 23.44 16.93 0.36
N LYS A 531 24.40 17.41 1.15
CA LYS A 531 24.11 18.31 2.27
C LYS A 531 24.23 19.74 1.79
N ALA A 532 23.20 20.52 2.02
CA ALA A 532 23.20 21.95 1.75
C ALA A 532 23.21 22.72 3.07
N ARG A 533 23.97 23.80 3.14
CA ARG A 533 23.91 24.80 4.20
C ARG A 533 23.54 26.13 3.58
N PHE A 534 22.57 26.81 4.17
CA PHE A 534 22.06 28.10 3.72
C PHE A 534 22.32 29.14 4.80
N THR A 535 22.76 30.33 4.42
CA THR A 535 22.87 31.50 5.31
C THR A 535 21.95 32.62 4.82
N ARG A 536 21.29 33.31 5.77
CA ARG A 536 20.24 34.32 5.54
C ARG A 536 19.32 33.95 4.38
N PHE A 537 18.48 32.96 4.63
CA PHE A 537 17.67 32.32 3.60
C PHE A 537 16.18 32.60 3.77
N SER A 538 15.45 32.54 2.67
CA SER A 538 14.00 32.57 2.61
C SER A 538 13.51 31.68 1.46
N GLY A 539 12.35 31.05 1.60
CA GLY A 539 11.87 30.17 0.55
C GLY A 539 10.53 29.54 0.85
N GLU A 540 10.12 28.65 -0.05
CA GLU A 540 8.90 27.86 0.08
C GLU A 540 9.12 26.40 -0.35
N THR A 541 8.39 25.49 0.29
CA THR A 541 8.39 24.05 -0.02
C THR A 541 6.99 23.49 0.03
N ARG A 542 6.65 22.57 -0.89
CA ARG A 542 5.35 21.92 -0.99
C ARG A 542 5.42 20.55 -0.32
N PHE A 543 4.40 20.23 0.48
CA PHE A 543 4.26 18.94 1.16
C PHE A 543 2.81 18.46 1.10
N GLN A 544 2.59 17.16 1.29
CA GLN A 544 1.25 16.62 1.47
C GLN A 544 0.89 16.57 2.95
N SER A 545 -0.24 17.17 3.32
CA SER A 545 -0.77 17.11 4.70
C SER A 545 -1.45 15.77 4.98
N ALA A 546 -1.73 15.50 6.26
CA ALA A 546 -2.47 14.32 6.70
C ALA A 546 -3.86 14.19 6.04
N ALA A 547 -4.47 15.33 5.68
CA ALA A 547 -5.73 15.40 4.92
C ALA A 547 -5.57 15.11 3.41
N ARG A 548 -4.39 14.65 2.99
CA ARG A 548 -3.99 14.38 1.59
C ARG A 548 -4.05 15.59 0.66
N LYS A 549 -4.09 16.81 1.21
CA LYS A 549 -4.01 18.06 0.44
C LYS A 549 -2.56 18.49 0.27
N GLN A 550 -2.21 18.99 -0.92
CA GLN A 550 -0.93 19.67 -1.10
C GLN A 550 -1.00 21.05 -0.41
N GLU A 551 -0.02 21.31 0.45
CA GLU A 551 0.13 22.55 1.21
C GLU A 551 1.53 23.13 0.93
N THR A 552 1.68 24.45 1.05
CA THR A 552 2.96 25.15 0.89
C THR A 552 3.42 25.68 2.25
N LEU A 553 4.65 25.35 2.64
CA LEU A 553 5.34 25.89 3.81
C LEU A 553 6.36 26.93 3.36
N ARG A 554 6.18 28.18 3.80
CA ARG A 554 7.12 29.28 3.62
C ARG A 554 7.98 29.41 4.87
N PHE A 555 9.26 29.72 4.69
CA PHE A 555 10.21 29.82 5.79
C PHE A 555 11.28 30.88 5.52
N GLN A 556 11.83 31.44 6.60
CA GLN A 556 13.00 32.33 6.57
C GLN A 556 13.87 32.12 7.81
N GLY A 557 15.17 32.38 7.74
CA GLY A 557 16.06 32.25 8.89
C GLY A 557 17.51 32.64 8.61
N GLU A 558 18.34 32.61 9.65
CA GLU A 558 19.76 32.95 9.56
C GLU A 558 20.61 31.79 9.06
N GLU A 559 20.34 30.57 9.53
CA GLU A 559 21.05 29.36 9.10
C GLU A 559 20.10 28.17 8.95
N ALA A 560 20.26 27.42 7.86
CA ALA A 560 19.61 26.12 7.67
C ALA A 560 20.56 25.08 7.09
N ARG A 561 20.23 23.81 7.36
CA ARG A 561 20.86 22.64 6.76
C ARG A 561 19.79 21.82 6.06
N ALA A 562 20.00 21.44 4.81
CA ALA A 562 19.14 20.48 4.12
C ALA A 562 19.91 19.23 3.70
N THR A 563 19.19 18.12 3.59
CA THR A 563 19.65 16.88 2.98
C THR A 563 18.77 16.62 1.77
N LEU A 564 19.40 16.58 0.60
CA LEU A 564 18.75 16.37 -0.69
C LEU A 564 19.13 14.98 -1.20
N SER A 565 18.16 14.23 -1.71
CA SER A 565 18.42 12.97 -2.41
C SER A 565 19.23 13.22 -3.69
N SER A 566 19.81 12.16 -4.26
CA SER A 566 20.53 12.22 -5.55
C SER A 566 19.66 12.64 -6.74
N GLU A 567 18.34 12.68 -6.58
CA GLU A 567 17.36 13.12 -7.58
C GLU A 567 16.85 14.55 -7.31
N GLY A 568 17.41 15.26 -6.32
CA GLY A 568 17.01 16.64 -5.97
C GLY A 568 15.80 16.75 -5.04
N GLN A 569 15.25 15.65 -4.53
CA GLN A 569 14.15 15.68 -3.55
C GLN A 569 14.64 16.01 -2.15
N LEU A 570 13.95 16.92 -1.44
CA LEU A 570 14.26 17.30 -0.07
C LEU A 570 13.88 16.18 0.91
N GLN A 571 14.86 15.61 1.62
CA GLN A 571 14.64 14.58 2.64
C GLN A 571 14.51 15.17 4.04
N LEU A 572 15.29 16.21 4.32
CA LEU A 572 15.35 16.85 5.62
C LEU A 572 15.70 18.33 5.46
N LEU A 573 14.97 19.23 6.10
CA LEU A 573 15.32 20.64 6.24
C LEU A 573 15.34 21.00 7.73
N GLN A 574 16.51 21.37 8.24
CA GLN A 574 16.73 21.79 9.61
C GLN A 574 17.13 23.26 9.65
N ILE A 575 16.24 24.09 10.19
CA ILE A 575 16.42 25.52 10.42
C ILE A 575 16.89 25.71 11.86
N THR A 576 18.02 26.38 12.07
CA THR A 576 18.61 26.59 13.42
C THR A 576 17.96 27.77 14.13
N THR A 577 17.49 28.79 13.41
CA THR A 577 16.64 29.86 13.95
C THR A 577 15.91 30.47 12.79
N GLY A 578 14.58 30.49 12.86
CA GLY A 578 13.79 30.97 11.74
C GLY A 578 12.32 31.11 12.05
N GLU A 579 11.60 31.60 11.07
CA GLU A 579 10.17 31.85 11.13
C GLU A 579 9.49 31.14 9.96
N VAL A 580 8.44 30.38 10.26
CA VAL A 580 7.71 29.57 9.28
C VAL A 580 6.22 29.91 9.27
N THR A 581 5.59 29.79 8.11
CA THR A 581 4.14 29.97 7.93
C THR A 581 3.65 29.18 6.72
N THR A 582 2.39 28.74 6.73
CA THR A 582 1.73 28.19 5.54
C THR A 582 0.82 29.20 4.85
N CYS A 583 0.80 30.45 5.31
CA CYS A 583 0.00 31.51 4.69
C CYS A 583 0.76 32.16 3.52
N THR A 584 0.06 32.35 2.39
CA THR A 584 0.62 32.91 1.16
C THR A 584 0.25 34.37 0.91
N CYS A 585 -0.69 34.94 1.66
CA CYS A 585 -1.30 36.25 1.37
C CYS A 585 -0.51 37.49 1.82
N ALA A 586 0.61 37.35 2.53
CA ALA A 586 1.33 38.50 3.10
C ALA A 586 2.85 38.34 2.99
N GLU A 587 3.50 39.46 2.69
CA GLU A 587 4.96 39.63 2.77
C GLU A 587 5.27 40.89 3.58
N PRO A 588 6.26 40.87 4.48
CA PRO A 588 7.16 39.75 4.83
C PRO A 588 6.47 38.66 5.70
N ILE A 589 7.09 37.47 5.82
CA ILE A 589 6.57 36.32 6.61
C ILE A 589 6.17 36.75 8.03
N ALA A 590 6.94 37.64 8.66
CA ALA A 590 6.70 38.16 10.00
C ALA A 590 5.34 38.88 10.18
N ARG A 591 4.70 39.34 9.10
CA ARG A 591 3.38 40.02 9.12
C ARG A 591 2.24 39.13 8.60
N SER A 592 2.51 37.85 8.41
CA SER A 592 1.49 36.87 8.01
C SER A 592 0.40 36.74 9.06
N ALA A 593 -0.77 36.25 8.65
CA ALA A 593 -1.92 36.04 9.54
C ALA A 593 -1.51 35.24 10.79
N TYR A 594 -0.68 34.20 10.58
CA TYR A 594 0.13 33.61 11.63
C TYR A 594 1.57 33.39 11.16
N SER A 595 2.51 33.43 12.09
CA SER A 595 3.88 32.98 11.87
C SER A 595 4.39 32.26 13.12
N ILE A 596 5.28 31.30 12.92
CA ILE A 596 5.85 30.49 14.00
C ILE A 596 7.35 30.76 14.00
N ALA A 597 7.82 31.60 14.93
CA ALA A 597 9.24 31.77 15.17
C ALA A 597 9.73 30.62 16.06
N ALA A 598 10.82 29.97 15.71
CA ALA A 598 11.32 28.82 16.45
C ALA A 598 12.84 28.83 16.54
N GLY A 599 13.34 28.41 17.71
CA GLY A 599 14.77 28.21 17.96
C GLY A 599 15.34 26.95 17.33
N SER A 600 14.51 26.07 16.77
CA SER A 600 14.89 25.10 15.74
C SER A 600 13.64 24.56 15.07
N VAL A 601 13.66 24.38 13.75
CA VAL A 601 12.59 23.70 12.99
C VAL A 601 13.22 22.60 12.16
N ARG A 602 12.68 21.39 12.25
CA ARG A 602 13.06 20.24 11.44
C ARG A 602 11.84 19.79 10.66
N VAL A 603 11.94 19.81 9.34
CA VAL A 603 10.90 19.42 8.40
C VAL A 603 11.37 18.19 7.64
N GLU A 604 10.61 17.11 7.73
CA GLU A 604 10.78 15.88 6.96
C GLU A 604 9.56 15.76 6.02
N PRO A 605 9.70 16.16 4.74
CA PRO A 605 8.57 16.22 3.82
C PRO A 605 7.81 14.89 3.75
N ASN A 606 6.48 14.96 3.87
CA ASN A 606 5.55 13.82 3.89
C ASN A 606 5.68 12.85 5.09
N GLU A 607 6.55 13.14 6.05
CA GLU A 607 6.67 12.36 7.30
C GLU A 607 6.25 13.18 8.52
N SER A 608 7.02 14.21 8.87
CA SER A 608 6.80 14.95 10.12
C SER A 608 7.38 16.37 10.13
N VAL A 609 6.87 17.20 11.04
CA VAL A 609 7.41 18.52 11.36
C VAL A 609 7.66 18.60 12.86
N TRP A 610 8.87 19.00 13.24
CA TRP A 610 9.30 19.23 14.62
C TRP A 610 9.75 20.68 14.76
N ALA A 611 9.31 21.38 15.81
CA ALA A 611 9.92 22.66 16.19
C ALA A 611 10.20 22.74 17.70
N THR A 612 11.20 23.53 18.10
CA THR A 612 11.56 23.79 19.51
C THR A 612 11.66 25.29 19.78
N ASN A 613 11.39 25.68 21.04
CA ASN A 613 11.37 27.08 21.49
C ASN A 613 10.51 27.95 20.57
N ILE A 614 9.24 27.60 20.49
CA ILE A 614 8.28 28.13 19.53
C ILE A 614 7.59 29.35 20.12
N LEU A 615 7.55 30.41 19.34
CA LEU A 615 6.79 31.62 19.59
C LEU A 615 5.82 31.83 18.42
N VAL A 616 4.54 31.52 18.67
CA VAL A 616 3.46 31.76 17.73
C VAL A 616 3.12 33.25 17.76
N LYS A 617 3.16 33.89 16.59
CA LYS A 617 2.75 35.26 16.39
C LYS A 617 1.49 35.32 15.52
N ALA A 618 0.61 36.27 15.80
CA ALA A 618 -0.51 36.63 14.95
C ALA A 618 -0.29 38.06 14.47
N TYR A 619 -0.22 38.29 13.15
CA TYR A 619 0.09 39.60 12.57
C TYR A 619 1.36 40.25 13.16
N GLY A 620 2.38 39.45 13.46
CA GLY A 620 3.65 39.88 14.06
C GLY A 620 3.64 40.10 15.58
N LEU A 621 2.48 40.03 16.24
CA LEU A 621 2.37 40.12 17.69
C LEU A 621 2.56 38.74 18.33
N PRO A 622 3.47 38.56 19.31
CA PRO A 622 3.62 37.29 20.00
C PRO A 622 2.37 36.97 20.83
N VAL A 623 1.78 35.79 20.60
CA VAL A 623 0.54 35.35 21.25
C VAL A 623 0.79 34.20 22.23
N PHE A 624 1.60 33.22 21.82
CA PHE A 624 1.77 31.98 22.57
C PHE A 624 3.17 31.43 22.42
N TRP A 625 3.74 30.95 23.53
CA TRP A 625 5.04 30.28 23.54
C TRP A 625 4.87 28.82 23.94
N ALA A 626 5.57 27.92 23.24
CA ALA A 626 5.63 26.50 23.54
C ALA A 626 7.06 25.96 23.43
N PRO A 627 7.49 25.06 24.32
CA PRO A 627 8.85 24.53 24.29
C PRO A 627 9.11 23.60 23.09
N VAL A 628 8.11 22.79 22.68
CA VAL A 628 8.21 21.79 21.60
C VAL A 628 6.87 21.69 20.88
N TYR A 629 6.91 21.45 19.57
CA TYR A 629 5.75 21.05 18.77
C TYR A 629 6.16 19.94 17.80
N PHE A 630 5.26 18.97 17.64
CA PHE A 630 5.39 17.91 16.66
C PHE A 630 4.06 17.68 15.95
N ALA A 631 4.11 17.58 14.64
CA ALA A 631 2.98 17.18 13.80
C ALA A 631 3.39 16.06 12.84
N SER A 632 2.59 15.00 12.78
CA SER A 632 2.70 13.99 11.71
C SER A 632 2.08 14.56 10.43
N LEU A 633 2.79 14.45 9.31
CA LEU A 633 2.25 14.77 7.99
C LEU A 633 1.56 13.58 7.32
N LYS A 634 1.79 12.37 7.84
CA LYS A 634 1.31 11.11 7.26
C LYS A 634 -0.09 10.72 7.73
N GLU A 635 -0.42 11.03 8.99
CA GLU A 635 -1.67 10.64 9.64
C GLU A 635 -2.20 11.80 10.49
N GLU A 636 -3.53 11.95 10.59
CA GLU A 636 -4.12 13.00 11.41
C GLU A 636 -3.88 12.72 12.91
N THR A 637 -2.99 13.50 13.52
CA THR A 637 -2.68 13.42 14.95
C THR A 637 -3.43 14.47 15.77
N LYS A 638 -3.79 14.14 17.01
CA LYS A 638 -4.54 15.03 17.93
C LYS A 638 -3.63 16.01 18.66
N ASN A 639 -2.89 16.80 17.90
CA ASN A 639 -1.80 17.64 18.43
C ASN A 639 -2.09 19.12 18.18
N PRO A 640 -3.05 19.73 18.91
CA PRO A 640 -3.30 21.15 18.77
C PRO A 640 -2.11 21.96 19.29
N LEU A 641 -1.60 22.86 18.44
CA LEU A 641 -0.56 23.81 18.83
C LEU A 641 -1.06 24.78 19.93
N LEU A 642 -2.35 25.13 19.88
CA LEU A 642 -2.98 26.10 20.78
C LEU A 642 -3.92 25.40 21.76
N PRO A 643 -4.00 25.87 23.02
CA PRO A 643 -4.96 25.34 23.98
C PRO A 643 -6.40 25.68 23.58
N ASP A 644 -7.33 24.79 23.93
CA ASP A 644 -8.76 25.03 23.84
C ASP A 644 -9.22 25.81 25.07
N PHE A 645 -10.03 26.83 24.86
CA PHE A 645 -10.50 27.72 25.90
C PHE A 645 -12.00 27.92 25.78
N GLY A 646 -12.71 27.80 26.88
CA GLY A 646 -14.14 27.98 26.88
C GLY A 646 -14.74 28.11 28.26
N GLN A 647 -16.06 28.06 28.33
CA GLN A 647 -16.82 28.10 29.56
C GLN A 647 -17.83 26.96 29.59
N LEU A 648 -17.85 26.24 30.70
CA LEU A 648 -18.85 25.24 31.05
C LEU A 648 -19.74 25.82 32.17
N PRO A 649 -21.07 25.70 32.10
CA PRO A 649 -21.98 26.11 33.17
C PRO A 649 -21.68 25.43 34.49
N GLU A 650 -21.23 24.17 34.50
CA GLU A 650 -20.99 23.43 35.75
C GLU A 650 -19.59 23.69 36.32
N ARG A 651 -18.57 23.85 35.46
CA ARG A 651 -17.16 23.90 35.86
C ARG A 651 -16.50 25.27 35.70
N GLY A 652 -17.22 26.26 35.17
CA GLY A 652 -16.71 27.61 34.92
C GLY A 652 -15.89 27.70 33.64
N TRP A 653 -15.01 28.69 33.59
CA TRP A 653 -14.03 28.80 32.51
C TRP A 653 -13.10 27.61 32.54
N TYR A 654 -12.78 27.07 31.37
CA TYR A 654 -11.82 26.00 31.23
C TYR A 654 -10.72 26.36 30.27
N LEU A 655 -9.53 25.86 30.57
CA LEU A 655 -8.38 25.84 29.68
C LEU A 655 -7.98 24.37 29.53
N ARG A 656 -8.02 23.83 28.31
CA ARG A 656 -7.59 22.47 28.01
C ARG A 656 -6.42 22.52 27.06
N TRP A 657 -5.28 22.03 27.52
CA TRP A 657 -4.07 21.96 26.74
C TRP A 657 -3.68 20.51 26.52
N ARG A 658 -3.21 20.24 25.31
CA ARG A 658 -2.82 18.92 24.82
C ARG A 658 -1.41 19.09 24.26
N VAL A 659 -0.41 18.82 25.09
CA VAL A 659 1.01 19.02 24.77
C VAL A 659 1.54 17.73 24.15
N PRO A 660 1.81 17.69 22.85
CA PRO A 660 2.33 16.49 22.22
C PRO A 660 3.77 16.22 22.66
N PHE A 661 4.13 14.95 22.79
CA PHE A 661 5.50 14.49 22.91
C PHE A 661 5.74 13.33 21.96
N VAL A 662 6.97 13.19 21.48
CA VAL A 662 7.38 12.12 20.59
C VAL A 662 8.63 11.49 21.14
N ILE A 663 8.63 10.17 21.23
CA ILE A 663 9.81 9.39 21.58
C ILE A 663 10.50 8.97 20.28
N ASP A 664 9.73 8.41 19.34
CA ASP A 664 10.14 8.10 17.98
C ASP A 664 8.91 8.05 17.04
N LYS A 665 9.12 7.74 15.75
CA LYS A 665 8.06 7.70 14.73
C LYS A 665 6.91 6.72 15.01
N ASP A 666 7.15 5.69 15.82
CA ASP A 666 6.19 4.63 16.15
C ASP A 666 5.65 4.79 17.59
N ASN A 667 6.18 5.74 18.36
CA ASN A 667 5.89 5.99 19.77
C ASN A 667 5.64 7.48 20.03
N THR A 668 4.37 7.86 20.04
CA THR A 668 3.90 9.25 20.17
C THR A 668 2.89 9.37 21.30
N GLY A 669 2.81 10.53 21.94
CA GLY A 669 1.78 10.77 22.94
C GLY A 669 1.46 12.23 23.15
N THR A 670 0.52 12.47 24.05
CA THR A 670 0.01 13.79 24.39
C THR A 670 -0.20 13.89 25.89
N VAL A 671 0.41 14.89 26.51
CA VAL A 671 0.13 15.28 27.89
C VAL A 671 -1.11 16.16 27.91
N MET A 672 -2.05 15.81 28.76
CA MET A 672 -3.32 16.50 28.96
C MET A 672 -3.21 17.38 30.20
N ILE A 673 -3.54 18.67 30.07
CA ILE A 673 -3.57 19.63 31.17
C ILE A 673 -4.87 20.41 31.05
N ASP A 674 -5.81 20.15 31.94
CA ASP A 674 -7.12 20.78 31.97
C ASP A 674 -7.25 21.57 33.27
N TYR A 675 -7.72 22.81 33.19
CA TYR A 675 -7.97 23.67 34.34
C TYR A 675 -9.40 24.20 34.29
N TYR A 676 -10.11 24.20 35.42
CA TYR A 676 -11.50 24.64 35.53
C TYR A 676 -11.67 25.63 36.69
N THR A 677 -12.27 26.81 36.45
CA THR A 677 -12.23 27.92 37.42
C THR A 677 -13.26 27.85 38.55
N ARG A 678 -14.42 27.20 38.36
CA ARG A 678 -15.50 27.25 39.37
C ARG A 678 -15.25 26.33 40.57
N LEU A 679 -14.46 25.27 40.40
CA LEU A 679 -14.20 24.24 41.43
C LEU A 679 -12.70 23.91 41.59
N PRO A 680 -11.83 24.92 41.38
CA PRO A 680 -10.41 24.80 40.98
C PRO A 680 -9.97 23.38 40.60
N GLU A 681 -10.62 22.78 39.60
CA GLU A 681 -10.31 21.41 39.21
C GLU A 681 -9.11 21.42 38.27
N VAL A 682 -8.16 20.52 38.52
CA VAL A 682 -7.01 20.32 37.66
C VAL A 682 -7.09 18.90 37.11
N GLY A 683 -7.32 18.80 35.81
CA GLY A 683 -7.17 17.59 35.03
C GLY A 683 -5.74 17.44 34.54
N THR A 684 -5.14 16.28 34.77
CA THR A 684 -3.84 15.93 34.22
C THR A 684 -3.93 14.54 33.62
N GLY A 685 -3.29 14.32 32.49
CA GLY A 685 -3.32 13.00 31.88
C GLY A 685 -2.24 12.80 30.85
N ILE A 686 -2.15 11.58 30.38
CA ILE A 686 -1.25 11.19 29.32
C ILE A 686 -2.00 10.24 28.39
N GLU A 687 -1.91 10.51 27.10
CA GLU A 687 -2.29 9.60 26.04
C GLU A 687 -0.99 9.15 25.37
N TYR A 688 -0.81 7.86 25.17
CA TYR A 688 0.39 7.30 24.60
C TYR A 688 0.02 6.19 23.63
N SER A 689 0.42 6.38 22.37
CA SER A 689 0.28 5.41 21.29
C SER A 689 1.64 4.82 20.98
N TYR A 690 1.71 3.49 20.94
CA TYR A 690 2.96 2.76 20.77
C TYR A 690 2.83 1.66 19.74
N LYS A 691 3.93 1.41 19.02
CA LYS A 691 4.07 0.31 18.07
C LYS A 691 5.48 -0.25 18.11
N PHE A 692 5.61 -1.53 18.44
CA PHE A 692 6.89 -2.22 18.47
C PHE A 692 6.72 -3.72 18.24
N TRP A 693 7.66 -4.35 17.53
CA TRP A 693 7.75 -5.81 17.35
C TRP A 693 6.43 -6.53 16.96
N GLY A 694 5.61 -5.94 16.08
CA GLY A 694 4.33 -6.52 15.68
C GLY A 694 3.21 -6.39 16.72
N GLN A 695 3.43 -5.54 17.73
CA GLN A 695 2.48 -5.12 18.74
C GLN A 695 2.13 -3.65 18.52
N GLN A 696 0.89 -3.28 18.81
CA GLN A 696 0.43 -1.90 18.76
C GLN A 696 -0.64 -1.68 19.82
N GLY A 697 -0.74 -0.47 20.32
CA GLY A 697 -1.77 -0.13 21.29
C GLY A 697 -1.76 1.33 21.67
N GLN A 698 -2.73 1.69 22.48
CA GLN A 698 -2.92 3.04 22.99
C GLN A 698 -3.33 2.96 24.46
N VAL A 699 -2.70 3.78 25.28
CA VAL A 699 -3.05 3.94 26.69
C VAL A 699 -3.37 5.40 26.96
N SER A 700 -4.48 5.65 27.63
CA SER A 700 -4.91 6.97 28.10
C SER A 700 -5.16 6.88 29.59
N VAL A 701 -4.46 7.72 30.36
CA VAL A 701 -4.66 7.85 31.80
C VAL A 701 -4.95 9.31 32.05
N TYR A 702 -6.10 9.59 32.66
CA TYR A 702 -6.54 10.93 32.99
C TYR A 702 -6.96 10.98 34.45
N ARG A 703 -6.50 12.00 35.16
CA ARG A 703 -6.69 12.24 36.58
C ARG A 703 -7.30 13.61 36.74
N LEU A 704 -8.43 13.68 37.43
CA LEU A 704 -9.12 14.94 37.76
C LEU A 704 -9.07 15.14 39.27
N VAL A 705 -8.45 16.23 39.70
CA VAL A 705 -8.33 16.63 41.10
C VAL A 705 -9.24 17.83 41.36
N GLY A 706 -10.11 17.74 42.38
CA GLY A 706 -11.16 18.75 42.66
C GLY A 706 -11.97 18.39 43.90
N ARG A 707 -13.30 18.25 43.77
CA ARG A 707 -14.21 17.79 44.85
C ARG A 707 -13.99 16.34 45.31
N GLY A 708 -13.07 15.62 44.67
CA GLY A 708 -12.65 14.26 44.95
C GLY A 708 -11.69 13.83 43.85
N GLU A 709 -10.81 12.88 44.16
CA GLU A 709 -9.89 12.36 43.16
C GLU A 709 -10.60 11.37 42.24
N SER A 710 -10.62 11.66 40.94
CA SER A 710 -11.27 10.84 39.93
C SER A 710 -10.25 10.42 38.87
N TRP A 711 -10.30 9.16 38.46
CA TRP A 711 -9.40 8.60 37.46
C TRP A 711 -10.18 8.05 36.28
N ALA A 712 -9.58 8.14 35.11
CA ALA A 712 -10.03 7.53 33.89
C ALA A 712 -8.85 6.82 33.23
N THR A 713 -9.02 5.55 32.91
CA THR A 713 -8.01 4.76 32.22
C THR A 713 -8.66 4.04 31.05
N ASP A 714 -8.13 4.27 29.86
CA ASP A 714 -8.44 3.49 28.67
C ASP A 714 -7.16 2.83 28.18
N TRP A 715 -7.21 1.55 27.89
CA TRP A 715 -6.08 0.82 27.36
C TRP A 715 -6.54 -0.14 26.29
N THR A 716 -5.93 -0.04 25.12
CA THR A 716 -6.08 -0.98 24.02
C THR A 716 -4.71 -1.53 23.65
N HIS A 717 -4.64 -2.83 23.40
CA HIS A 717 -3.41 -3.50 23.01
C HIS A 717 -3.71 -4.66 22.08
N GLN A 718 -2.98 -4.74 20.99
CA GLN A 718 -3.05 -5.83 20.02
C GLN A 718 -1.64 -6.33 19.77
N ALA A 719 -1.46 -7.65 19.86
CA ALA A 719 -0.18 -8.29 19.60
C ALA A 719 -0.36 -9.56 18.77
N GLN A 720 0.49 -9.69 17.75
CA GLN A 720 0.72 -10.97 17.08
C GLN A 720 1.86 -11.70 17.81
N LEU A 721 1.50 -12.74 18.56
CA LEU A 721 2.42 -13.58 19.31
C LEU A 721 2.94 -14.74 18.42
N PRO A 722 4.04 -15.41 18.80
CA PRO A 722 4.50 -16.62 18.12
C PRO A 722 3.39 -17.67 17.96
N LEU A 723 3.56 -18.63 17.04
CA LEU A 723 2.58 -19.70 16.76
C LEU A 723 1.22 -19.20 16.21
N ARG A 724 1.21 -18.05 15.51
CA ARG A 724 -0.02 -17.42 14.97
C ARG A 724 -1.07 -17.09 16.05
N MET A 725 -0.62 -16.89 17.28
CA MET A 725 -1.46 -16.43 18.39
C MET A 725 -1.76 -14.94 18.22
N ARG A 726 -2.99 -14.53 18.51
CA ARG A 726 -3.44 -13.14 18.52
C ARG A 726 -3.94 -12.79 19.91
N LEU A 727 -3.33 -11.77 20.50
CA LEU A 727 -3.77 -11.17 21.76
C LEU A 727 -4.45 -9.84 21.47
N SER A 728 -5.63 -9.64 22.04
CA SER A 728 -6.38 -8.38 22.01
C SER A 728 -6.82 -8.05 23.43
N VAL A 729 -6.39 -6.90 23.94
CA VAL A 729 -6.76 -6.40 25.26
C VAL A 729 -7.43 -5.03 25.10
N GLY A 730 -8.51 -4.82 25.84
CA GLY A 730 -9.25 -3.57 25.91
C GLY A 730 -9.74 -3.36 27.33
N MET A 731 -9.48 -2.22 27.93
CA MET A 731 -9.88 -1.90 29.29
C MET A 731 -10.31 -0.44 29.38
N THR A 732 -11.45 -0.20 30.00
CA THR A 732 -11.98 1.11 30.36
C THR A 732 -12.36 1.09 31.82
N SER A 733 -11.70 1.95 32.60
CA SER A 733 -11.93 2.14 34.03
C SER A 733 -12.19 3.62 34.30
N ARG A 734 -13.13 3.92 35.19
CA ARG A 734 -13.47 5.27 35.65
C ARG A 734 -13.75 5.22 37.15
N THR A 735 -13.39 6.27 37.89
CA THR A 735 -13.68 6.39 39.33
C THR A 735 -14.14 7.79 39.69
N GLY A 736 -14.85 7.93 40.82
CA GLY A 736 -15.28 9.23 41.35
C GLY A 736 -16.33 9.90 40.45
N VAL A 737 -16.15 11.18 40.17
CA VAL A 737 -17.11 11.96 39.34
C VAL A 737 -17.13 11.46 37.90
N LEU A 738 -15.99 10.98 37.38
CA LEU A 738 -15.86 10.46 36.01
C LEU A 738 -16.58 9.13 35.79
N GLU A 739 -16.94 8.41 36.86
CA GLU A 739 -17.72 7.18 36.77
C GLU A 739 -19.18 7.46 36.39
N GLN A 740 -19.76 8.53 36.94
CA GLN A 740 -21.13 8.96 36.63
C GLN A 740 -21.29 9.46 35.19
N GLU A 741 -20.17 9.86 34.58
CA GLU A 741 -20.09 10.28 33.20
C GLU A 741 -19.90 9.10 32.22
N ALA A 742 -19.91 7.84 32.65
CA ALA A 742 -19.72 6.68 31.78
C ALA A 742 -20.98 5.82 31.66
N GLN A 743 -21.35 5.42 30.44
CA GLN A 743 -22.48 4.50 30.22
C GLN A 743 -22.11 3.04 30.51
N ARG A 744 -20.88 2.63 30.15
CA ARG A 744 -20.38 1.25 30.25
C ARG A 744 -18.91 1.24 30.64
N LEU A 745 -18.57 0.40 31.61
CA LEU A 745 -17.20 0.02 31.94
C LEU A 745 -16.94 -1.40 31.45
N PHE A 746 -15.77 -1.63 30.87
CA PHE A 746 -15.40 -2.97 30.43
C PHE A 746 -13.91 -3.26 30.61
N SER A 747 -13.59 -4.53 30.84
CA SER A 747 -12.23 -5.05 30.73
C SER A 747 -12.32 -6.36 29.97
N ARG A 748 -11.54 -6.50 28.90
CA ARG A 748 -11.57 -7.64 27.99
C ARG A 748 -10.16 -7.99 27.56
N ALA A 749 -9.79 -9.24 27.72
CA ALA A 749 -8.57 -9.81 27.16
C ALA A 749 -8.95 -11.08 26.39
N LEU A 750 -8.62 -11.12 25.10
CA LEU A 750 -8.87 -12.24 24.21
C LEU A 750 -7.53 -12.73 23.66
N LEU A 751 -7.16 -13.95 24.02
CA LEU A 751 -6.06 -14.67 23.42
C LEU A 751 -6.64 -15.74 22.50
N SER A 752 -6.22 -15.80 21.24
CA SER A 752 -6.75 -16.79 20.29
C SER A 752 -5.67 -17.34 19.36
N ALA A 753 -5.79 -18.60 18.95
CA ALA A 753 -4.93 -19.18 17.93
C ALA A 753 -5.62 -20.30 17.17
N SER A 754 -4.94 -20.79 16.14
CA SER A 754 -5.37 -21.95 15.37
C SER A 754 -4.19 -22.88 15.11
N TRP A 755 -4.35 -24.16 15.41
CA TRP A 755 -3.35 -25.20 15.23
C TRP A 755 -4.00 -26.50 14.76
N GLY A 756 -3.52 -27.06 13.63
CA GLY A 756 -3.94 -28.39 13.18
C GLY A 756 -5.45 -28.56 12.93
N GLY A 757 -6.14 -27.50 12.48
CA GLY A 757 -7.60 -27.51 12.34
C GLY A 757 -8.36 -27.27 13.65
N VAL A 758 -7.70 -27.14 14.79
CA VAL A 758 -8.31 -26.72 16.05
C VAL A 758 -8.16 -25.21 16.22
N ARG A 759 -9.25 -24.51 16.49
CA ARG A 759 -9.25 -23.10 16.91
C ARG A 759 -9.46 -23.07 18.42
N TRP A 760 -8.68 -22.26 19.11
CA TRP A 760 -8.88 -22.04 20.54
C TRP A 760 -8.87 -20.55 20.86
N SER A 761 -9.64 -20.18 21.88
CA SER A 761 -9.67 -18.82 22.39
C SER A 761 -9.87 -18.81 23.90
N MET A 762 -9.13 -17.98 24.60
CA MET A 762 -9.28 -17.69 26.01
C MET A 762 -9.75 -16.24 26.16
N LEU A 763 -10.95 -16.06 26.70
CA LEU A 763 -11.59 -14.77 26.91
C LEU A 763 -11.67 -14.49 28.41
N TRP A 764 -11.05 -13.41 28.84
CA TRP A 764 -11.41 -12.74 30.08
C TRP A 764 -12.27 -11.54 29.71
N SER A 765 -13.46 -11.39 30.27
CA SER A 765 -14.28 -10.21 30.07
C SER A 765 -15.08 -9.85 31.30
N ARG A 766 -15.16 -8.58 31.62
CA ARG A 766 -16.06 -8.03 32.63
C ARG A 766 -16.69 -6.78 32.05
N ASP A 767 -18.02 -6.78 31.96
CA ASP A 767 -18.85 -5.71 31.44
C ASP A 767 -19.79 -5.22 32.56
N GLN A 768 -19.87 -3.91 32.73
CA GLN A 768 -20.73 -3.27 33.73
C GLN A 768 -21.41 -2.05 33.12
N TYR A 769 -22.74 -2.06 33.12
CA TYR A 769 -23.57 -0.93 32.70
C TYR A 769 -23.91 -0.08 33.92
N LEU A 770 -23.59 1.21 33.87
CA LEU A 770 -23.85 2.16 34.96
C LEU A 770 -25.21 2.84 34.80
N VAL A 771 -25.65 3.03 33.56
CA VAL A 771 -26.98 3.55 33.19
C VAL A 771 -27.71 2.46 32.40
N LEU A 772 -29.00 2.26 32.70
CA LEU A 772 -29.82 1.31 31.95
C LEU A 772 -30.00 1.82 30.51
N PRO A 773 -29.83 0.96 29.49
CA PRO A 773 -30.09 1.35 28.11
C PRO A 773 -31.56 1.79 27.95
N GLU A 774 -31.80 2.76 27.07
CA GLU A 774 -33.15 3.26 26.79
C GLU A 774 -34.05 2.11 26.27
N PRO A 775 -35.36 2.09 26.61
CA PRO A 775 -36.29 1.03 26.22
C PRO A 775 -36.41 0.80 24.71
N ASP A 776 -36.08 1.81 23.90
CA ASP A 776 -36.10 1.78 22.42
C ASP A 776 -34.76 1.37 21.79
N SER A 777 -33.77 0.97 22.59
CA SER A 777 -32.53 0.40 22.03
C SER A 777 -32.77 -1.02 21.52
N ASP A 778 -32.29 -1.31 20.30
CA ASP A 778 -32.35 -2.67 19.68
C ASP A 778 -31.63 -3.74 20.53
N GLU A 779 -30.79 -3.33 21.49
CA GLU A 779 -30.12 -4.21 22.44
C GLU A 779 -30.98 -4.44 23.69
N THR A 780 -31.69 -5.57 23.73
CA THR A 780 -32.36 -6.06 24.96
C THR A 780 -31.33 -6.57 25.97
N VAL A 781 -30.60 -5.65 26.61
CA VAL A 781 -29.66 -5.98 27.67
C VAL A 781 -30.45 -6.41 28.91
N LEU A 782 -30.28 -7.67 29.34
CA LEU A 782 -30.98 -8.25 30.50
C LEU A 782 -30.14 -8.22 31.80
N TYR A 783 -28.88 -7.79 31.73
CA TYR A 783 -27.93 -7.78 32.85
C TYR A 783 -27.33 -6.39 33.10
N ARG A 784 -27.10 -6.05 34.37
CA ARG A 784 -26.36 -4.85 34.78
C ARG A 784 -24.85 -5.10 34.83
N PHE A 785 -24.48 -6.34 35.15
CA PHE A 785 -23.10 -6.78 35.30
C PHE A 785 -22.94 -8.18 34.73
N LEU A 786 -21.90 -8.41 33.92
CA LEU A 786 -21.55 -9.72 33.38
C LEU A 786 -20.03 -9.90 33.38
N GLU A 787 -19.57 -10.98 34.01
CA GLU A 787 -18.18 -11.39 34.04
C GLU A 787 -18.03 -12.81 33.49
N LYS A 788 -17.02 -13.01 32.64
CA LYS A 788 -16.59 -14.27 32.05
C LYS A 788 -15.09 -14.42 32.30
N ALA A 789 -14.69 -15.32 33.20
CA ALA A 789 -13.32 -15.29 33.74
C ALA A 789 -12.76 -16.68 34.09
N PRO A 790 -11.76 -17.17 33.33
CA PRO A 790 -11.68 -17.07 31.88
C PRO A 790 -12.66 -18.04 31.21
N GLU A 791 -13.27 -17.64 30.09
CA GLU A 791 -13.96 -18.54 29.17
C GLU A 791 -12.94 -19.07 28.16
N LEU A 792 -12.60 -20.36 28.26
CA LEU A 792 -11.75 -21.04 27.29
C LEU A 792 -12.64 -21.84 26.35
N THR A 793 -12.50 -21.58 25.05
CA THR A 793 -13.25 -22.21 23.97
C THR A 793 -12.31 -22.95 23.05
N LEU A 794 -12.59 -24.23 22.79
CA LEU A 794 -11.97 -25.06 21.78
C LEU A 794 -13.00 -25.36 20.71
N ALA A 795 -12.66 -25.17 19.43
CA ALA A 795 -13.53 -25.47 18.30
C ALA A 795 -12.74 -26.21 17.21
N LEU A 796 -13.22 -27.37 16.80
CA LEU A 796 -12.69 -28.10 15.67
C LEU A 796 -13.18 -27.47 14.36
N ALA A 797 -12.26 -27.32 13.40
CA ALA A 797 -12.64 -27.06 12.02
C ALA A 797 -13.49 -28.23 11.51
N PRO A 798 -14.47 -27.97 10.62
CA PRO A 798 -15.35 -29.02 10.11
C PRO A 798 -14.54 -30.22 9.57
N TRP A 799 -14.63 -31.36 10.25
CA TRP A 799 -13.85 -32.54 9.93
C TRP A 799 -14.68 -33.49 9.06
N ARG A 800 -14.22 -33.78 7.83
CA ARG A 800 -14.91 -34.67 6.91
C ARG A 800 -14.76 -36.14 7.32
N LEU A 801 -15.87 -36.86 7.39
CA LEU A 801 -15.90 -38.29 7.71
C LEU A 801 -15.68 -39.15 6.46
N GLY A 802 -14.42 -39.35 6.07
CA GLY A 802 -14.07 -40.22 4.95
C GLY A 802 -14.71 -39.78 3.62
N PRO A 803 -15.23 -40.70 2.78
CA PRO A 803 -15.90 -40.36 1.53
C PRO A 803 -17.35 -39.88 1.72
N LEU A 804 -17.88 -39.90 2.95
CA LEU A 804 -19.26 -39.47 3.21
C LEU A 804 -19.35 -37.94 3.07
N PRO A 805 -20.44 -37.42 2.49
CA PRO A 805 -20.67 -35.98 2.36
C PRO A 805 -21.09 -35.37 3.71
N LEU A 806 -20.37 -35.67 4.79
CA LEU A 806 -20.66 -35.24 6.16
C LEU A 806 -19.42 -34.60 6.78
N SER A 807 -19.63 -33.48 7.47
CA SER A 807 -18.63 -32.82 8.30
C SER A 807 -19.09 -32.80 9.75
N VAL A 808 -18.19 -33.20 10.66
CA VAL A 808 -18.38 -33.11 12.10
C VAL A 808 -17.88 -31.75 12.57
N ILE A 809 -18.69 -31.07 13.37
CA ILE A 809 -18.33 -29.84 14.07
C ILE A 809 -18.39 -30.15 15.55
N ALA A 810 -17.36 -29.76 16.28
CA ALA A 810 -17.32 -29.93 17.71
C ALA A 810 -16.72 -28.69 18.33
N SER A 811 -17.36 -28.16 19.37
CA SER A 811 -16.79 -27.08 20.16
C SER A 811 -17.12 -27.28 21.63
N THR A 812 -16.20 -26.94 22.51
CA THR A 812 -16.44 -26.93 23.94
C THR A 812 -15.94 -25.62 24.52
N SER A 813 -16.71 -25.03 25.42
CA SER A 813 -16.33 -23.86 26.19
C SER A 813 -16.48 -24.13 27.68
N TRP A 814 -15.56 -23.60 28.46
CA TRP A 814 -15.63 -23.69 29.92
C TRP A 814 -15.14 -22.40 30.55
N GLY A 815 -15.81 -21.96 31.61
CA GLY A 815 -15.41 -20.76 32.34
C GLY A 815 -16.27 -20.50 33.56
N ARG A 816 -15.81 -19.56 34.40
CA ARG A 816 -16.60 -19.02 35.51
C ARG A 816 -17.37 -17.80 35.01
N TYR A 817 -18.66 -17.79 35.29
CA TYR A 817 -19.58 -16.73 34.89
C TYR A 817 -20.22 -16.13 36.12
N ARG A 818 -20.33 -14.80 36.13
CA ARG A 818 -21.02 -14.03 37.17
C ARG A 818 -21.93 -13.03 36.48
N GLU A 819 -23.21 -13.04 36.82
CA GLU A 819 -24.21 -12.17 36.22
C GLU A 819 -25.03 -11.50 37.33
N LYS A 820 -25.24 -10.19 37.23
CA LYS A 820 -26.24 -9.48 38.03
C LYS A 820 -27.31 -8.97 37.09
N LYS A 821 -28.54 -9.47 37.23
CA LYS A 821 -29.66 -9.10 36.38
C LYS A 821 -30.16 -7.67 36.69
N ILE A 822 -30.89 -7.08 35.75
CA ILE A 822 -31.46 -5.74 35.94
C ILE A 822 -32.70 -5.79 36.85
N ASP A 823 -33.49 -6.86 36.73
CA ASP A 823 -34.77 -7.07 37.43
C ASP A 823 -34.60 -7.67 38.84
N ARG A 824 -33.42 -8.18 39.17
CA ARG A 824 -33.11 -8.81 40.46
C ARG A 824 -31.72 -8.42 40.96
N GLU A 825 -31.61 -8.12 42.25
CA GLU A 825 -30.31 -7.80 42.87
C GLU A 825 -29.41 -9.01 43.15
N ILE A 826 -29.89 -10.23 42.87
CA ILE A 826 -29.17 -11.47 43.11
C ILE A 826 -28.00 -11.58 42.12
N LEU A 827 -26.82 -11.90 42.65
CA LEU A 827 -25.65 -12.26 41.87
C LEU A 827 -25.71 -13.76 41.56
N ASP A 828 -25.97 -14.10 40.30
CA ASP A 828 -25.89 -15.46 39.81
C ASP A 828 -24.43 -15.78 39.49
N GLU A 829 -23.88 -16.83 40.10
CA GLU A 829 -22.50 -17.24 39.90
C GLU A 829 -22.40 -18.77 39.70
N SER A 830 -21.77 -19.18 38.61
CA SER A 830 -21.56 -20.59 38.30
C SER A 830 -20.40 -20.80 37.33
N THR A 831 -19.72 -21.93 37.48
CA THR A 831 -18.85 -22.47 36.43
C THR A 831 -19.70 -23.21 35.42
N ARG A 832 -19.60 -22.81 34.16
CA ARG A 832 -20.34 -23.42 33.05
C ARG A 832 -19.36 -24.16 32.17
N TRP A 833 -19.66 -25.42 31.89
CA TRP A 833 -19.05 -26.20 30.82
C TRP A 833 -20.12 -26.45 29.75
N GLU A 834 -19.95 -25.87 28.58
CA GLU A 834 -20.75 -26.15 27.40
C GLU A 834 -19.98 -26.98 26.37
N SER A 835 -20.63 -27.97 25.78
CA SER A 835 -20.12 -28.75 24.67
C SER A 835 -21.19 -28.85 23.59
N VAL A 836 -20.79 -28.57 22.35
CA VAL A 836 -21.60 -28.68 21.15
C VAL A 836 -20.95 -29.72 20.26
N LEU A 837 -21.70 -30.76 19.91
CA LEU A 837 -21.31 -31.80 18.98
C LEU A 837 -22.33 -31.83 17.86
N GLY A 838 -21.88 -31.65 16.62
CA GLY A 838 -22.76 -31.52 15.46
C GLY A 838 -22.26 -32.29 14.26
N VAL A 839 -23.20 -32.75 13.45
CA VAL A 839 -22.95 -33.31 12.13
C VAL A 839 -23.72 -32.46 11.13
N GLN A 840 -23.01 -31.98 10.11
CA GLN A 840 -23.58 -31.21 9.01
C GLN A 840 -23.30 -31.95 7.70
N SER A 841 -24.32 -32.12 6.86
CA SER A 841 -24.13 -32.63 5.52
C SER A 841 -23.53 -31.54 4.62
N LEU A 842 -22.72 -31.96 3.64
CA LEU A 842 -22.51 -31.15 2.45
C LEU A 842 -23.86 -30.95 1.76
N ALA A 843 -24.00 -29.86 1.00
CA ALA A 843 -25.19 -29.67 0.19
C ALA A 843 -25.26 -30.82 -0.84
N VAL A 844 -26.28 -31.67 -0.72
CA VAL A 844 -26.51 -32.81 -1.61
C VAL A 844 -27.59 -32.44 -2.61
N GLY A 845 -27.31 -32.60 -3.91
CA GLY A 845 -28.30 -32.37 -4.95
C GLY A 845 -27.70 -31.88 -6.27
N THR A 846 -28.51 -31.16 -7.04
CA THR A 846 -28.17 -30.58 -8.34
C THR A 846 -28.07 -29.05 -8.24
N ASP A 847 -27.68 -28.36 -9.32
CA ASP A 847 -27.71 -26.89 -9.37
C ASP A 847 -29.12 -26.30 -9.14
N VAL A 848 -30.16 -27.11 -9.37
CA VAL A 848 -31.57 -26.74 -9.22
C VAL A 848 -32.11 -27.04 -7.82
N LEU A 849 -31.68 -28.12 -7.18
CA LEU A 849 -32.18 -28.52 -5.86
C LEU A 849 -31.01 -28.95 -5.00
N THR A 850 -30.77 -28.25 -3.89
CA THR A 850 -29.78 -28.64 -2.90
C THR A 850 -30.42 -28.83 -1.55
N VAL A 851 -30.13 -29.96 -0.90
CA VAL A 851 -30.58 -30.27 0.46
C VAL A 851 -29.38 -30.30 1.38
N GLN A 852 -29.49 -29.64 2.52
CA GLN A 852 -28.49 -29.64 3.57
C GLN A 852 -29.14 -29.89 4.92
N ALA A 853 -28.62 -30.84 5.67
CA ALA A 853 -29.08 -31.15 7.02
C ALA A 853 -27.97 -30.92 8.03
N SER A 854 -28.34 -30.48 9.23
CA SER A 854 -27.44 -30.42 10.37
C SER A 854 -28.15 -30.89 11.63
N ALA A 855 -27.50 -31.74 12.42
CA ALA A 855 -27.97 -32.14 13.74
C ALA A 855 -26.90 -31.78 14.77
N ASN A 856 -27.25 -31.00 15.80
CA ASN A 856 -26.33 -30.60 16.85
C ASN A 856 -26.90 -30.98 18.23
N TYR A 857 -26.06 -31.55 19.07
CA TYR A 857 -26.31 -31.76 20.49
C TYR A 857 -25.50 -30.75 21.29
N ARG A 858 -26.17 -30.03 22.19
CA ARG A 858 -25.56 -29.07 23.13
C ARG A 858 -25.78 -29.56 24.54
N LEU A 859 -24.72 -29.68 25.32
CA LEU A 859 -24.75 -29.99 26.74
C LEU A 859 -24.09 -28.85 27.50
N ALA A 860 -24.81 -28.24 28.43
CA ALA A 860 -24.29 -27.25 29.38
C ALA A 860 -24.45 -27.76 30.81
N LEU A 861 -23.37 -27.78 31.58
CA LEU A 861 -23.33 -28.15 32.99
C LEU A 861 -22.96 -26.93 33.82
N TYR A 862 -23.65 -26.72 34.94
CA TYR A 862 -23.47 -25.56 35.82
C TYR A 862 -23.18 -26.00 37.27
N GLU A 863 -21.99 -25.67 37.78
CA GLU A 863 -21.55 -25.99 39.16
C GLU A 863 -21.33 -24.68 39.95
N PRO A 864 -21.65 -24.59 41.27
CA PRO A 864 -22.07 -25.65 42.21
C PRO A 864 -23.57 -25.96 42.25
N GLN A 865 -24.37 -25.29 41.42
CA GLN A 865 -25.84 -25.41 41.46
C GLN A 865 -26.34 -26.78 40.95
N ARG A 866 -25.44 -27.61 40.39
CA ARG A 866 -25.72 -28.92 39.79
C ARG A 866 -26.86 -28.88 38.78
N LEU A 867 -26.99 -27.75 38.07
CA LEU A 867 -27.95 -27.61 36.98
C LEU A 867 -27.33 -28.17 35.70
N ARG A 868 -28.18 -28.70 34.84
CA ARG A 868 -27.81 -29.14 33.49
C ARG A 868 -28.83 -28.61 32.49
N ARG A 869 -28.35 -28.29 31.29
CA ARG A 869 -29.19 -27.94 30.15
C ARG A 869 -28.72 -28.69 28.92
N GLU A 870 -29.64 -29.37 28.27
CA GLU A 870 -29.40 -30.08 27.02
C GLU A 870 -30.24 -29.45 25.91
N ALA A 871 -29.67 -29.31 24.72
CA ALA A 871 -30.37 -28.85 23.53
C ALA A 871 -30.09 -29.79 22.36
N TYR A 872 -31.14 -30.25 21.70
CA TYR A 872 -31.06 -31.09 20.51
C TYR A 872 -31.58 -30.28 19.32
N ASP A 873 -30.66 -29.79 18.48
CA ASP A 873 -30.96 -29.04 17.27
C ASP A 873 -30.98 -29.97 16.06
N LEU A 874 -32.01 -29.89 15.23
CA LEU A 874 -32.10 -30.49 13.91
C LEU A 874 -32.57 -29.42 12.93
N THR A 875 -31.77 -29.17 11.92
CA THR A 875 -32.10 -28.23 10.84
C THR A 875 -31.99 -28.94 9.51
N VAL A 876 -33.02 -28.88 8.67
CA VAL A 876 -33.02 -29.38 7.30
C VAL A 876 -33.40 -28.22 6.39
N ALA A 877 -32.44 -27.74 5.61
CA ALA A 877 -32.60 -26.67 4.66
C ALA A 877 -32.60 -27.24 3.23
N THR A 878 -33.59 -26.85 2.44
CA THR A 878 -33.72 -27.20 1.02
C THR A 878 -33.75 -25.91 0.23
N SER A 879 -32.83 -25.74 -0.72
CA SER A 879 -32.79 -24.59 -1.63
C SER A 879 -33.13 -25.07 -3.04
N LEU A 880 -34.13 -24.44 -3.64
CA LEU A 880 -34.63 -24.71 -4.99
C LEU A 880 -34.39 -23.49 -5.88
N ARG A 881 -33.74 -23.69 -7.03
CA ARG A 881 -33.39 -22.68 -8.03
C ARG A 881 -33.80 -23.19 -9.43
N PRO A 882 -35.11 -23.21 -9.75
CA PRO A 882 -35.61 -23.88 -10.95
C PRO A 882 -35.32 -23.13 -12.26
N TRP A 883 -35.08 -21.82 -12.18
CA TRP A 883 -34.68 -20.96 -13.30
C TRP A 883 -33.90 -19.76 -12.80
N PRO A 884 -33.07 -19.11 -13.66
CA PRO A 884 -32.24 -17.98 -13.27
C PRO A 884 -33.04 -16.87 -12.59
N GLY A 885 -32.61 -16.51 -11.38
CA GLY A 885 -33.19 -15.43 -10.59
C GLY A 885 -34.39 -15.81 -9.70
N LEU A 886 -34.94 -17.01 -9.76
CA LEU A 886 -35.80 -17.52 -8.68
C LEU A 886 -34.98 -18.35 -7.70
N SER A 887 -35.12 -18.06 -6.41
CA SER A 887 -34.71 -18.96 -5.34
C SER A 887 -35.86 -19.20 -4.38
N ALA A 888 -36.05 -20.45 -3.97
CA ALA A 888 -37.01 -20.84 -2.95
C ALA A 888 -36.31 -21.73 -1.93
N ASP A 889 -36.15 -21.21 -0.72
CA ASP A 889 -35.54 -21.91 0.41
C ASP A 889 -36.63 -22.36 1.38
N MET A 890 -36.58 -23.60 1.82
CA MET A 890 -37.43 -24.15 2.87
C MET A 890 -36.53 -24.70 3.98
N THR A 891 -36.80 -24.33 5.22
CA THR A 891 -36.00 -24.74 6.38
C THR A 891 -36.90 -25.33 7.45
N TYR A 892 -36.77 -26.62 7.71
CA TYR A 892 -37.30 -27.22 8.94
C TYR A 892 -36.28 -27.04 10.05
N ALA A 893 -36.68 -26.46 11.18
CA ALA A 893 -35.86 -26.28 12.35
C ALA A 893 -36.57 -26.82 13.59
N TYR A 894 -35.94 -27.77 14.26
CA TYR A 894 -36.38 -28.35 15.51
C TYR A 894 -35.29 -28.20 16.56
N ARG A 895 -35.63 -27.66 17.73
CA ARG A 895 -34.79 -27.54 18.90
C ARG A 895 -35.61 -27.95 20.11
N ARG A 896 -35.20 -29.04 20.74
CA ARG A 896 -35.71 -29.43 22.06
C ARG A 896 -34.73 -29.01 23.13
N VAL A 897 -35.19 -28.27 24.15
CA VAL A 897 -34.40 -27.86 25.31
C VAL A 897 -34.88 -28.61 26.55
N ILE A 898 -33.95 -29.21 27.30
CA ILE A 898 -34.23 -29.91 28.56
C ILE A 898 -33.38 -29.26 29.66
N GLY A 899 -33.99 -28.88 30.78
CA GLY A 899 -33.31 -28.16 31.86
C GLY A 899 -33.28 -26.64 31.62
N GLN A 900 -32.62 -25.91 32.52
CA GLN A 900 -32.60 -24.44 32.52
C GLN A 900 -31.20 -23.92 32.85
N SER A 901 -30.88 -22.75 32.30
CA SER A 901 -29.67 -22.01 32.65
C SER A 901 -29.93 -21.11 33.86
N PRO A 902 -28.98 -20.95 34.78
CA PRO A 902 -29.06 -19.91 35.82
C PRO A 902 -28.90 -18.50 35.23
N PHE A 903 -28.30 -18.35 34.05
CA PHE A 903 -27.95 -17.06 33.45
C PHE A 903 -28.95 -16.59 32.39
N SER A 904 -29.24 -15.29 32.35
CA SER A 904 -30.12 -14.68 31.32
C SER A 904 -29.47 -14.61 29.94
N PHE A 905 -28.16 -14.33 29.86
CA PHE A 905 -27.43 -14.32 28.58
C PHE A 905 -27.37 -15.70 27.90
N ASP A 906 -27.65 -16.77 28.65
CA ASP A 906 -27.55 -18.16 28.19
C ASP A 906 -28.92 -18.83 28.26
N THR A 907 -29.95 -18.21 27.67
CA THR A 907 -31.28 -18.79 27.55
C THR A 907 -31.49 -19.37 26.16
N LEU A 908 -32.05 -20.59 26.08
CA LEU A 908 -32.43 -21.22 24.82
C LEU A 908 -33.93 -21.50 24.84
N THR A 909 -34.62 -21.09 23.79
CA THR A 909 -36.04 -21.39 23.57
C THR A 909 -36.20 -22.66 22.74
N LEU A 910 -37.31 -23.37 22.95
CA LEU A 910 -37.73 -24.44 22.04
C LEU A 910 -38.04 -23.82 20.67
N VAL A 911 -37.69 -24.54 19.60
CA VAL A 911 -38.01 -24.17 18.22
C VAL A 911 -38.61 -25.38 17.56
N HIS A 912 -39.78 -25.29 16.94
CA HIS A 912 -40.32 -26.38 16.12
C HIS A 912 -41.08 -25.78 14.95
N GLN A 913 -40.35 -25.37 13.92
CA GLN A 913 -40.94 -24.58 12.84
C GLN A 913 -40.46 -25.00 11.46
N VAL A 914 -41.35 -24.88 10.48
CA VAL A 914 -41.03 -24.94 9.05
C VAL A 914 -41.06 -23.53 8.52
N GLY A 915 -39.91 -22.95 8.23
CA GLY A 915 -39.77 -21.67 7.56
C GLY A 915 -39.62 -21.84 6.05
N TRP A 916 -40.02 -20.83 5.29
CA TRP A 916 -39.79 -20.78 3.86
C TRP A 916 -39.55 -19.34 3.39
N ARG A 917 -38.79 -19.20 2.31
CA ARG A 917 -38.46 -17.92 1.68
C ARG A 917 -38.36 -18.13 0.18
N ALA A 918 -39.08 -17.35 -0.60
CA ALA A 918 -38.92 -17.26 -2.04
C ALA A 918 -38.42 -15.86 -2.42
N SER A 919 -37.52 -15.75 -3.38
CA SER A 919 -37.12 -14.46 -3.95
C SER A 919 -36.95 -14.54 -5.45
N TRP A 920 -37.37 -13.49 -6.13
CA TRP A 920 -37.32 -13.37 -7.59
C TRP A 920 -36.51 -12.13 -7.95
N THR A 921 -35.34 -12.30 -8.55
CA THR A 921 -34.44 -11.19 -8.89
C THR A 921 -34.60 -10.69 -10.32
N THR A 922 -35.29 -11.44 -11.17
CA THR A 922 -35.48 -11.16 -12.61
C THR A 922 -36.76 -10.39 -12.92
N ILE A 923 -37.73 -10.35 -12.01
CA ILE A 923 -38.98 -9.60 -12.18
C ILE A 923 -38.76 -8.16 -11.68
N PRO A 924 -39.30 -7.13 -12.37
CA PRO A 924 -39.32 -5.76 -11.86
C PRO A 924 -39.85 -5.69 -10.42
N GLY A 925 -39.14 -4.97 -9.55
CA GLY A 925 -39.50 -4.89 -8.12
C GLY A 925 -38.97 -6.02 -7.25
N LYS A 926 -38.15 -6.94 -7.79
CA LYS A 926 -37.38 -7.97 -7.06
C LYS A 926 -38.12 -8.57 -5.85
N PRO A 927 -39.31 -9.17 -6.03
CA PRO A 927 -40.15 -9.60 -4.92
C PRO A 927 -39.45 -10.66 -4.07
N ASN A 928 -39.59 -10.53 -2.75
CA ASN A 928 -39.27 -11.54 -1.77
C ASN A 928 -40.53 -11.88 -0.98
N LEU A 929 -40.70 -13.15 -0.66
CA LEU A 929 -41.81 -13.65 0.13
C LEU A 929 -41.23 -14.59 1.16
N SER A 930 -41.65 -14.50 2.41
CA SER A 930 -41.24 -15.44 3.45
C SER A 930 -42.35 -15.67 4.44
N GLY A 931 -42.29 -16.80 5.12
CA GLY A 931 -43.22 -17.15 6.16
C GLY A 931 -42.75 -18.41 6.85
N GLY A 932 -43.60 -18.94 7.70
CA GLY A 932 -43.30 -20.17 8.42
C GLY A 932 -44.51 -20.71 9.15
N TYR A 933 -44.32 -21.86 9.77
CA TYR A 933 -45.32 -22.51 10.59
C TYR A 933 -44.65 -23.12 11.81
N ASP A 934 -44.99 -22.62 12.99
CA ASP A 934 -44.65 -23.21 14.28
C ASP A 934 -45.60 -24.39 14.54
N LEU A 935 -45.02 -25.59 14.54
CA LEU A 935 -45.70 -26.87 14.69
C LEU A 935 -46.14 -27.14 16.14
N ASP A 936 -45.48 -26.52 17.13
CA ASP A 936 -45.81 -26.70 18.55
C ASP A 936 -46.92 -25.74 18.97
N LEU A 937 -46.78 -24.45 18.61
CA LEU A 937 -47.82 -23.45 18.84
C LEU A 937 -49.01 -23.62 17.88
N LYS A 938 -48.87 -24.45 16.84
CA LYS A 938 -49.83 -24.67 15.75
C LYS A 938 -50.24 -23.35 15.10
N ARG A 939 -49.26 -22.48 14.88
CA ARG A 939 -49.46 -21.11 14.40
C ARG A 939 -48.51 -20.82 13.24
N PHE A 940 -49.02 -20.15 12.23
CA PHE A 940 -48.21 -19.60 11.15
C PHE A 940 -47.37 -18.42 11.65
N ASP A 941 -46.13 -18.35 11.22
CA ASP A 941 -45.37 -17.09 11.30
C ASP A 941 -46.03 -16.06 10.37
N PRO A 942 -45.88 -14.77 10.65
CA PRO A 942 -46.39 -13.74 9.76
C PRO A 942 -45.81 -13.91 8.35
N LEU A 943 -46.71 -13.86 7.36
CA LEU A 943 -46.34 -13.85 5.95
C LEU A 943 -45.75 -12.48 5.62
N ARG A 944 -44.47 -12.44 5.21
CA ARG A 944 -43.75 -11.22 4.86
C ARG A 944 -43.53 -11.14 3.36
N LEU A 945 -44.01 -10.07 2.73
CA LEU A 945 -43.84 -9.77 1.31
C LEU A 945 -43.01 -8.48 1.17
N GLY A 946 -41.80 -8.59 0.62
CA GLY A 946 -40.95 -7.46 0.30
C GLY A 946 -40.87 -7.19 -1.21
N LEU A 947 -40.98 -5.95 -1.65
CA LEU A 947 -40.72 -5.52 -3.02
C LEU A 947 -39.58 -4.50 -3.02
N ARG A 948 -38.53 -4.76 -3.80
CA ARG A 948 -37.40 -3.84 -3.99
C ARG A 948 -37.38 -3.31 -5.43
N ALA A 949 -37.68 -2.03 -5.60
CA ALA A 949 -37.58 -1.32 -6.87
C ALA A 949 -36.36 -0.39 -6.85
N SER A 950 -35.54 -0.45 -7.90
CA SER A 950 -34.38 0.42 -8.09
C SER A 950 -34.50 1.13 -9.42
N GLY A 951 -34.50 2.46 -9.44
CA GLY A 951 -34.66 3.25 -10.66
C GLY A 951 -34.34 4.72 -10.46
N GLY A 952 -33.68 5.34 -11.44
CA GLY A 952 -33.35 6.77 -11.40
C GLY A 952 -32.48 7.20 -10.22
N GLY A 953 -31.63 6.32 -9.67
CA GLY A 953 -30.78 6.59 -8.50
C GLY A 953 -31.45 6.38 -7.12
N LEU A 954 -32.70 5.91 -7.11
CA LEU A 954 -33.46 5.55 -5.91
C LEU A 954 -33.63 4.04 -5.77
N ASP A 955 -33.45 3.55 -4.55
CA ASP A 955 -33.80 2.23 -4.07
C ASP A 955 -34.99 2.36 -3.10
N ALA A 956 -36.14 1.81 -3.50
CA ALA A 956 -37.33 1.70 -2.67
C ALA A 956 -37.56 0.25 -2.26
N LEU A 957 -37.87 0.02 -0.99
CA LEU A 957 -38.25 -1.25 -0.38
C LEU A 957 -39.61 -1.10 0.30
N PHE A 958 -40.59 -1.87 -0.17
CA PHE A 958 -41.89 -2.00 0.45
C PHE A 958 -41.94 -3.36 1.15
N ASP A 959 -42.36 -3.41 2.40
CA ASP A 959 -42.46 -4.65 3.17
C ASP A 959 -43.87 -4.75 3.77
N TRP A 960 -44.53 -5.89 3.65
CA TRP A 960 -45.83 -6.14 4.25
C TRP A 960 -45.81 -7.41 5.07
N GLU A 961 -46.41 -7.36 6.25
CA GLU A 961 -46.51 -8.46 7.19
C GLU A 961 -47.98 -8.79 7.48
N TYR A 962 -48.39 -10.03 7.22
CA TYR A 962 -49.75 -10.53 7.40
C TYR A 962 -49.79 -11.70 8.39
N ASP A 963 -50.57 -11.57 9.47
CA ASP A 963 -50.79 -12.64 10.45
C ASP A 963 -51.82 -13.63 9.90
N LEU A 964 -51.31 -14.76 9.41
CA LEU A 964 -52.13 -15.85 8.89
C LEU A 964 -53.04 -16.48 9.96
N ASN A 965 -52.71 -16.40 11.26
CA ASN A 965 -53.52 -17.02 12.32
C ASN A 965 -54.74 -16.18 12.67
N ARG A 966 -54.55 -14.86 12.70
CA ARG A 966 -55.63 -13.91 13.03
C ARG A 966 -56.36 -13.43 11.78
N ALA A 967 -55.87 -13.77 10.60
CA ALA A 967 -56.32 -13.27 9.30
C ALA A 967 -56.31 -11.72 9.24
N LEU A 968 -55.29 -11.11 9.83
CA LEU A 968 -55.16 -9.66 9.96
C LEU A 968 -53.78 -9.22 9.48
N TRP A 969 -53.72 -8.09 8.78
CA TRP A 969 -52.46 -7.40 8.52
C TRP A 969 -51.82 -6.98 9.85
N GLN A 970 -50.50 -7.07 9.94
CA GLN A 970 -49.73 -6.59 11.10
C GLN A 970 -48.99 -5.30 10.79
N ARG A 971 -48.24 -5.27 9.68
CA ARG A 971 -47.35 -4.15 9.34
C ARG A 971 -47.30 -3.91 7.84
N ALA A 972 -47.19 -2.64 7.42
CA ALA A 972 -46.84 -2.24 6.06
C ALA A 972 -45.74 -1.16 6.14
N ALA A 973 -44.50 -1.49 5.77
CA ALA A 973 -43.36 -0.59 5.81
C ALA A 973 -42.94 -0.10 4.41
N LEU A 974 -42.43 1.13 4.38
CA LEU A 974 -41.82 1.75 3.22
C LEU A 974 -40.46 2.30 3.63
N ALA A 975 -39.41 1.91 2.91
CA ALA A 975 -38.08 2.48 2.99
C ALA A 975 -37.64 2.96 1.60
N VAL A 976 -37.22 4.21 1.47
CA VAL A 976 -36.71 4.79 0.23
C VAL A 976 -35.34 5.39 0.52
N SER A 977 -34.34 5.06 -0.29
CA SER A 977 -33.00 5.62 -0.16
C SER A 977 -32.39 5.89 -1.53
N GLY A 978 -31.59 6.94 -1.68
CA GLY A 978 -30.84 7.17 -2.92
C GLY A 978 -29.82 8.29 -2.77
N SER A 979 -28.88 8.32 -3.71
CA SER A 979 -27.83 9.35 -3.76
C SER A 979 -27.59 9.82 -5.19
N TRP A 980 -27.59 11.13 -5.39
CA TRP A 980 -27.33 11.80 -6.67
C TRP A 980 -26.30 12.89 -6.47
N ASP A 981 -25.14 12.76 -7.10
CA ASP A 981 -24.01 13.68 -6.97
C ASP A 981 -23.67 13.98 -5.50
N ALA A 982 -24.08 15.16 -5.00
CA ALA A 982 -23.84 15.63 -3.64
C ALA A 982 -25.06 15.51 -2.71
N VAL A 983 -26.19 14.98 -3.20
CA VAL A 983 -27.46 14.83 -2.46
C VAL A 983 -27.70 13.38 -2.09
N SER A 984 -28.06 13.11 -0.83
CA SER A 984 -28.56 11.80 -0.40
C SER A 984 -29.89 11.94 0.34
N LEU A 985 -30.77 10.97 0.13
CA LEU A 985 -32.11 10.93 0.72
C LEU A 985 -32.34 9.56 1.35
N GLN A 986 -32.97 9.55 2.53
CA GLN A 986 -33.44 8.36 3.22
C GLN A 986 -34.79 8.66 3.86
N LEU A 987 -35.79 7.81 3.60
CA LEU A 987 -37.13 7.90 4.16
C LEU A 987 -37.55 6.52 4.64
N THR A 988 -38.03 6.39 5.88
CA THR A 988 -38.51 5.11 6.42
C THR A 988 -39.75 5.33 7.30
N THR A 989 -40.79 4.55 7.11
CA THR A 989 -41.99 4.52 7.98
C THR A 989 -42.67 3.16 7.88
N ALA A 990 -43.50 2.81 8.86
CA ALA A 990 -44.39 1.65 8.77
C ALA A 990 -45.77 1.95 9.35
N TYR A 991 -46.80 1.31 8.81
CA TYR A 991 -48.15 1.31 9.36
C TYR A 991 -48.41 0.01 10.11
N LEU A 992 -48.76 0.10 11.39
CA LEU A 992 -49.16 -1.02 12.23
C LEU A 992 -50.68 -1.12 12.25
N PHE A 993 -51.21 -2.15 11.59
CA PHE A 993 -52.65 -2.39 11.49
C PHE A 993 -53.32 -2.74 12.84
N PRO A 994 -52.70 -3.50 13.79
CA PRO A 994 -53.33 -3.85 15.06
C PRO A 994 -53.62 -2.64 15.95
N THR A 995 -52.69 -1.69 15.99
CA THR A 995 -52.82 -0.43 16.75
C THR A 995 -53.47 0.68 15.92
N ARG A 996 -53.77 0.41 14.63
CA ARG A 996 -54.25 1.38 13.63
C ARG A 996 -53.39 2.64 13.61
N ALA A 997 -52.09 2.45 13.73
CA ALA A 997 -51.15 3.53 13.97
C ALA A 997 -49.87 3.36 13.12
N PHE A 998 -49.36 4.44 12.57
CA PHE A 998 -48.04 4.53 11.96
C PHE A 998 -46.93 4.55 13.02
N GLU A 999 -45.84 3.85 12.76
CA GLU A 999 -44.53 4.13 13.32
C GLU A 999 -44.03 5.49 12.84
N ASP A 1000 -43.09 6.06 13.58
CA ASP A 1000 -42.56 7.38 13.27
C ASP A 1000 -41.89 7.39 11.90
N LEU A 1001 -42.29 8.34 11.06
CA LEU A 1001 -41.66 8.60 9.77
C LEU A 1001 -40.30 9.25 10.02
N ILE A 1002 -39.23 8.55 9.68
CA ILE A 1002 -37.87 9.09 9.69
C ILE A 1002 -37.52 9.53 8.28
N PHE A 1003 -37.22 10.81 8.13
CA PHE A 1003 -36.75 11.42 6.89
C PHE A 1003 -35.36 12.00 7.14
N LYS A 1004 -34.40 11.70 6.28
CA LYS A 1004 -33.05 12.27 6.28
C LYS A 1004 -32.71 12.72 4.87
N LEU A 1005 -32.21 13.93 4.75
CA LEU A 1005 -31.77 14.55 3.52
C LEU A 1005 -30.40 15.18 3.76
N SER A 1006 -29.41 14.89 2.93
CA SER A 1006 -28.11 15.56 2.97
C SER A 1006 -27.79 16.17 1.62
N TRP A 1007 -27.20 17.37 1.59
CA TRP A 1007 -26.70 17.98 0.38
C TRP A 1007 -25.42 18.76 0.67
N GLY A 1008 -24.30 18.32 0.10
CA GLY A 1008 -22.97 18.88 0.43
C GLY A 1008 -22.65 18.74 1.93
N ALA A 1009 -22.38 19.87 2.60
CA ALA A 1009 -22.14 19.92 4.05
C ALA A 1009 -23.43 20.01 4.90
N GLN A 1010 -24.60 20.12 4.26
CA GLN A 1010 -25.88 20.28 4.95
C GLN A 1010 -26.55 18.92 5.18
N ARG A 1011 -27.17 18.75 6.34
CA ARG A 1011 -27.98 17.58 6.69
C ARG A 1011 -29.25 18.02 7.41
N LEU A 1012 -30.37 17.48 7.00
CA LEU A 1012 -31.68 17.69 7.59
C LEU A 1012 -32.24 16.32 7.95
N GLY A 1013 -32.74 16.17 9.17
CA GLY A 1013 -33.39 14.97 9.65
C GLY A 1013 -34.72 15.33 10.32
N MET A 1014 -35.77 14.57 10.07
CA MET A 1014 -37.08 14.77 10.67
C MET A 1014 -37.64 13.43 11.11
N SER A 1015 -38.22 13.38 12.30
CA SER A 1015 -39.00 12.25 12.78
C SER A 1015 -40.42 12.73 13.03
N VAL A 1016 -41.40 12.20 12.32
CA VAL A 1016 -42.80 12.65 12.38
C VAL A 1016 -43.69 11.51 12.88
N ASN A 1017 -44.49 11.78 13.92
CA ASN A 1017 -45.59 10.91 14.30
C ASN A 1017 -46.74 11.10 13.32
N LEU A 1018 -46.90 10.16 12.39
CA LEU A 1018 -47.96 10.26 11.39
C LEU A 1018 -49.37 10.11 11.96
N ASN A 1019 -49.55 9.50 13.15
CA ASN A 1019 -50.89 9.35 13.75
C ASN A 1019 -51.46 10.65 14.31
N ARG A 1020 -50.58 11.46 14.90
CA ARG A 1020 -50.95 12.76 15.47
C ARG A 1020 -50.65 13.90 14.50
N PHE A 1021 -50.14 13.57 13.30
CA PHE A 1021 -49.56 14.53 12.35
C PHE A 1021 -48.63 15.53 13.04
N ALA A 1022 -47.85 15.03 13.99
CA ALA A 1022 -47.01 15.83 14.87
C ALA A 1022 -45.55 15.49 14.59
N LEU A 1023 -44.74 16.50 14.25
CA LEU A 1023 -43.29 16.34 14.24
C LEU A 1023 -42.83 15.99 15.66
N ILE A 1024 -41.99 14.98 15.80
CA ILE A 1024 -41.44 14.54 17.10
C ILE A 1024 -40.07 15.14 17.28
N ARG A 1025 -39.22 14.98 16.27
CA ARG A 1025 -37.83 15.38 16.32
C ARG A 1025 -37.45 16.06 15.02
N PHE A 1026 -36.74 17.17 15.14
CA PHE A 1026 -36.20 17.91 14.01
C PHE A 1026 -34.71 18.09 14.22
N ASN A 1027 -33.91 17.55 13.31
CA ASN A 1027 -32.47 17.66 13.28
C ASN A 1027 -32.07 18.52 12.08
N LEU A 1028 -31.22 19.49 12.32
CA LEU A 1028 -30.65 20.35 11.28
C LEU A 1028 -29.16 20.50 11.54
N GLU A 1029 -28.33 20.21 10.55
CA GLU A 1029 -26.90 20.49 10.53
C GLU A 1029 -26.63 21.27 9.25
N THR A 1030 -26.28 22.54 9.37
CA THR A 1030 -26.11 23.44 8.24
C THR A 1030 -24.88 24.29 8.44
N SER A 1031 -24.17 24.58 7.35
CA SER A 1031 -23.01 25.46 7.34
C SER A 1031 -23.06 26.37 6.11
N TRP A 1032 -23.10 27.68 6.28
CA TRP A 1032 -23.07 28.61 5.17
C TRP A 1032 -21.87 29.54 5.27
N GLN A 1033 -21.32 29.89 4.12
CA GLN A 1033 -20.23 30.86 4.01
C GLN A 1033 -20.80 32.22 3.66
N TRP A 1034 -20.38 33.26 4.38
CA TRP A 1034 -20.68 34.64 4.08
C TRP A 1034 -19.40 35.34 3.60
N GLY A 1035 -19.34 35.59 2.29
CA GLY A 1035 -18.10 36.03 1.65
C GLY A 1035 -17.04 34.93 1.65
N SER A 1036 -15.77 35.31 1.49
CA SER A 1036 -14.63 34.39 1.50
C SER A 1036 -14.16 34.00 2.91
N ASP A 1037 -14.52 34.80 3.91
CA ASP A 1037 -13.83 34.79 5.20
C ASP A 1037 -14.68 34.30 6.36
N TRP A 1038 -16.01 34.34 6.27
CA TRP A 1038 -16.86 33.96 7.39
C TRP A 1038 -17.61 32.68 7.06
N GLU A 1039 -17.65 31.77 8.01
CA GLU A 1039 -18.47 30.57 7.96
C GLU A 1039 -19.31 30.48 9.23
N PHE A 1040 -20.59 30.22 9.06
CA PHE A 1040 -21.53 30.03 10.14
C PHE A 1040 -22.00 28.59 10.08
N SER A 1041 -21.98 27.91 11.22
CA SER A 1041 -22.51 26.57 11.38
C SER A 1041 -23.63 26.57 12.42
N LEU A 1042 -24.68 25.84 12.13
CA LEU A 1042 -25.81 25.60 13.02
C LEU A 1042 -26.09 24.10 12.99
N LYS A 1043 -25.99 23.49 14.15
CA LYS A 1043 -26.42 22.12 14.40
C LYS A 1043 -27.47 22.16 15.50
N GLY A 1044 -28.62 21.55 15.29
CA GLY A 1044 -29.77 21.67 16.17
C GLY A 1044 -30.57 20.39 16.17
N GLU A 1045 -30.93 19.91 17.35
CA GLU A 1045 -31.95 18.88 17.55
C GLU A 1045 -33.06 19.47 18.42
N TYR A 1046 -34.28 19.48 17.88
CA TYR A 1046 -35.48 19.96 18.55
C TYR A 1046 -36.45 18.80 18.77
N ASP A 1047 -36.75 18.54 20.03
CA ASP A 1047 -37.74 17.56 20.47
C ASP A 1047 -39.05 18.30 20.75
N LEU A 1048 -40.04 18.08 19.89
CA LEU A 1048 -41.35 18.74 19.95
C LEU A 1048 -42.24 18.27 21.11
N PRO A 1049 -42.29 16.96 21.47
CA PRO A 1049 -43.06 16.50 22.63
C PRO A 1049 -42.63 17.19 23.92
N THR A 1050 -41.32 17.31 24.15
CA THR A 1050 -40.78 18.01 25.32
C THR A 1050 -40.70 19.52 25.15
N ARG A 1051 -40.94 20.03 23.92
CA ARG A 1051 -40.80 21.43 23.49
C ARG A 1051 -39.42 22.00 23.82
N ARG A 1052 -38.38 21.17 23.75
CA ARG A 1052 -37.01 21.51 24.14
C ARG A 1052 -36.05 21.28 22.98
N VAL A 1053 -35.08 22.17 22.87
CA VAL A 1053 -33.90 21.95 22.03
C VAL A 1053 -32.94 21.07 22.83
N THR A 1054 -32.70 19.84 22.39
CA THR A 1054 -31.89 18.85 23.11
C THR A 1054 -30.40 19.01 22.80
N ALA A 1055 -30.07 19.36 21.55
CA ALA A 1055 -28.69 19.60 21.12
C ALA A 1055 -28.63 20.77 20.13
N LEU A 1056 -28.53 22.00 20.64
CA LEU A 1056 -28.19 23.18 19.84
C LEU A 1056 -26.69 23.39 19.90
N GLN A 1057 -26.05 23.60 18.76
CA GLN A 1057 -24.68 24.03 18.59
C GLN A 1057 -24.63 25.08 17.47
N LEU A 1058 -24.06 26.23 17.78
CA LEU A 1058 -23.80 27.35 16.89
C LEU A 1058 -22.29 27.48 16.73
N GLY A 1059 -21.81 27.83 15.55
CA GLY A 1059 -20.42 28.13 15.31
C GLY A 1059 -20.28 29.32 14.38
N VAL A 1060 -19.38 30.24 14.70
CA VAL A 1060 -18.97 31.36 13.85
C VAL A 1060 -17.47 31.25 13.65
N ILE A 1061 -17.06 31.02 12.41
CA ILE A 1061 -15.68 30.75 12.03
C ILE A 1061 -15.21 31.90 11.15
N LYS A 1062 -14.15 32.59 11.58
CA LYS A 1062 -13.41 33.53 10.74
C LYS A 1062 -12.20 32.82 10.15
N LYS A 1063 -12.18 32.72 8.82
CA LYS A 1063 -11.07 32.28 7.99
C LYS A 1063 -10.22 33.48 7.63
N PHE A 1064 -8.95 33.40 7.93
CA PHE A 1064 -7.95 34.39 7.53
C PHE A 1064 -7.16 33.84 6.35
N CYS A 1065 -6.88 34.69 5.36
CA CYS A 1065 -5.89 34.41 4.31
C CYS A 1065 -6.15 33.07 3.59
N HIS A 1066 -7.26 33.00 2.83
CA HIS A 1066 -7.70 31.77 2.14
C HIS A 1066 -7.78 30.53 3.04
N ALA A 1067 -8.16 30.77 4.30
CA ALA A 1067 -8.31 29.74 5.32
C ALA A 1067 -7.00 29.08 5.78
N CYS A 1068 -5.82 29.68 5.62
CA CYS A 1068 -4.58 29.14 6.22
C CYS A 1068 -4.67 29.11 7.77
N TRP A 1069 -5.38 30.07 8.36
CA TRP A 1069 -5.71 30.15 9.78
C TRP A 1069 -7.19 30.42 9.97
N GLN A 1070 -7.81 29.75 10.94
CA GLN A 1070 -9.22 29.88 11.26
C GLN A 1070 -9.41 30.04 12.76
N VAL A 1071 -10.31 30.93 13.15
CA VAL A 1071 -10.74 31.09 14.54
C VAL A 1071 -12.25 30.91 14.59
N GLY A 1072 -12.69 29.86 15.27
CA GLY A 1072 -14.08 29.52 15.50
C GLY A 1072 -14.50 29.86 16.92
N LEU A 1073 -15.60 30.59 17.07
CA LEU A 1073 -16.36 30.68 18.31
C LEU A 1073 -17.54 29.73 18.19
N TYR A 1074 -17.62 28.77 19.09
CA TYR A 1074 -18.71 27.80 19.13
C TYR A 1074 -19.47 27.90 20.44
N SER A 1075 -20.74 27.56 20.39
CA SER A 1075 -21.62 27.51 21.54
C SER A 1075 -22.54 26.32 21.39
N ASP A 1076 -22.64 25.45 22.39
CA ASP A 1076 -23.69 24.45 22.48
C ASP A 1076 -24.54 24.67 23.75
N SER A 1077 -25.54 23.81 23.98
CA SER A 1077 -26.43 23.93 25.14
C SER A 1077 -25.71 23.89 26.49
N ARG A 1078 -24.45 23.44 26.55
CA ARG A 1078 -23.68 23.26 27.78
C ARG A 1078 -22.27 23.85 27.74
N ARG A 1079 -21.83 24.52 26.68
CA ARG A 1079 -20.52 25.20 26.67
C ARG A 1079 -20.43 26.24 25.58
N ILE A 1080 -19.59 27.24 25.82
CA ILE A 1080 -19.10 28.17 24.80
C ILE A 1080 -17.59 27.94 24.71
N TRP A 1081 -17.01 27.86 23.52
CA TRP A 1081 -15.56 27.66 23.37
C TRP A 1081 -15.01 28.34 22.14
N LEU A 1082 -13.74 28.71 22.22
CA LEU A 1082 -12.98 29.32 21.14
C LEU A 1082 -11.94 28.33 20.68
N GLN A 1083 -11.94 28.04 19.38
CA GLN A 1083 -11.01 27.13 18.75
C GLN A 1083 -10.23 27.87 17.67
N ALA A 1084 -8.91 27.86 17.76
CA ALA A 1084 -8.02 28.31 16.70
C ALA A 1084 -7.43 27.10 15.97
N GLN A 1085 -7.49 27.09 14.65
CA GLN A 1085 -7.03 25.99 13.80
C GLN A 1085 -6.15 26.52 12.67
N ILE A 1086 -5.02 25.86 12.46
CA ILE A 1086 -4.16 26.06 11.28
C ILE A 1086 -4.50 24.94 10.31
N THR A 1087 -4.97 25.28 9.11
CA THR A 1087 -5.54 24.27 8.18
C THR A 1087 -4.53 23.24 7.70
N ALA A 1088 -3.27 23.66 7.53
CA ALA A 1088 -2.17 22.78 7.13
C ALA A 1088 -1.76 21.77 8.23
N PHE A 1089 -2.07 22.08 9.49
CA PHE A 1089 -1.88 21.21 10.66
C PHE A 1089 -3.22 20.98 11.35
N PRO A 1090 -4.16 20.28 10.68
CA PRO A 1090 -5.52 20.17 11.17
C PRO A 1090 -5.51 19.48 12.55
N THR A 1091 -6.22 20.10 13.49
CA THR A 1091 -6.37 19.56 14.83
C THR A 1091 -7.57 18.63 14.85
N ALA A 1092 -7.41 17.41 15.35
CA ALA A 1092 -8.56 16.57 15.64
C ALA A 1092 -9.41 17.27 16.73
N GLN A 1093 -10.71 17.41 16.49
CA GLN A 1093 -11.63 18.04 17.44
C GLN A 1093 -11.90 17.10 18.62
N VAL A 1094 -11.56 17.51 19.83
CA VAL A 1094 -12.01 16.80 21.04
C VAL A 1094 -13.46 17.20 21.32
N ARG A 1095 -14.39 16.28 21.08
CA ARG A 1095 -15.81 16.47 21.41
C ARG A 1095 -16.10 15.92 22.79
N TYR A 1096 -16.27 16.81 23.76
CA TYR A 1096 -17.01 16.50 24.99
C TYR A 1096 -18.49 16.74 24.70
N SER A 1097 -19.24 15.67 24.42
CA SER A 1097 -20.70 15.72 24.24
C SER A 1097 -21.37 15.28 25.54
N PRO A 1098 -22.08 16.17 26.25
CA PRO A 1098 -22.73 15.83 27.50
C PRO A 1098 -24.01 14.99 27.32
N THR A 1099 -24.52 14.85 26.09
CA THR A 1099 -25.63 13.93 25.77
C THR A 1099 -25.17 12.50 25.61
N ASP A 1100 -23.91 12.26 25.20
CA ASP A 1100 -23.37 10.91 25.00
C ASP A 1100 -22.69 10.33 26.24
N GLN A 1101 -22.49 11.09 27.32
CA GLN A 1101 -21.80 10.63 28.55
C GLN A 1101 -20.53 9.81 28.19
N ARG A 1102 -19.74 10.31 27.24
CA ARG A 1102 -18.48 9.73 26.80
C ARG A 1102 -17.55 10.86 26.39
N LEU A 1103 -16.31 10.81 26.89
CA LEU A 1103 -15.18 11.46 26.22
C LEU A 1103 -14.92 10.67 24.94
N SER A 1104 -15.43 11.16 23.81
CA SER A 1104 -15.13 10.58 22.50
C SER A 1104 -13.96 11.34 21.87
N PHE A 1105 -12.84 10.65 21.71
CA PHE A 1105 -11.72 11.14 20.94
C PHE A 1105 -11.99 10.74 19.48
N GLY A 1106 -12.70 11.57 18.73
CA GLY A 1106 -12.91 11.40 17.27
C GLY A 1106 -11.85 12.10 16.42
N SER A 1107 -11.74 11.69 15.17
CA SER A 1107 -11.25 12.48 14.03
C SER A 1107 -12.41 13.32 13.49
#